data_AF-A0AAI8YNP0-F1
#
_entry.id   AF-A0AAI8YNP0-F1
#
_cell.length_a   1.000
_cell.length_b   1.000
_cell.length_c   1.000
_cell.angle_alpha   90.00
_cell.angle_beta   90.00
_cell.angle_gamma   90.00
#
_symmetry.space_group_name_H-M   'P 1'
#
loop_
_entity.id
_entity.type
_entity.pdbx_description
1 polymer ?
#
loop_
_entity_poly.entity_id
_entity_poly.type
_entity_poly.pdbx_seq_one_letter_code
_entity_poly.pdbx_strand_id
1 'polypeptide(L)'
;MAFYRVLSTLAFLVSCVLCQDENLGLGNGYITLNTTNFNAQIVRDAQVLVSLAPAGETFDFLPFDLISVRAGNGQYHWGDITYRYREEGSTDWMDVDSSTMRQTVIPIATDALAASDLSPTLPTGPLNVIREWLDISGDLGLRFNVTNTGEGPVEIGSLGFPAEFNSIFTNRAAVDIQRLRSLSDPYIGMDAGYIRANPVRGTGAALVVTPLNGTPLEAYCKLVEPSYPDTNYGSQTFEGFYEWQVLTKAWAENEWANTQPWNKPSSRTLQPGETLQFGVRFSVAKDGVRGIDVAIRGTGTPVAMGVPGYIIPRDSPSQLFIQTSSNVSSMTSKPADSLIIEEISAGSYSITPSSSAWGRTRLTIEYEDGKVQTIHYHVTKPGTEVLADLGRFLTTEQWFNETSDPFGRAPSVMTYDYEARSIVTQDPRVWIAGLSDEGGVGAYLAAVTKQAIQPDAGEVAKLEMFVDEVLWGTVQTADFAVRKSIFFYEPDAVPGYAYNEAFVWSSWTSWNVDAAYAIDRAYDYVHVAAAYWSLYRVARAYPELVGSRTWDWYLNQAYGTIMRAMESDVGYNRVGLMGETIFGEVLVDLTREGQTSQADNLTQAMMSRAVQWDSEEVPYGSEMAWDSTGQEGVYYWTKHFGMTTTATKTVNSVLGYMPTIPHWGWNGNARRYWDNIYAGKLQRIERQIHHYGSGLNALVLLSAFRSDPSDTYLLQAGYGGTSGPLSNINTDGFAAASFHSWPDTLKWDGYSGDYGPGFLGMVLGSGTYVAEHATFGLVAYGGVLESNTNGGVSVPVQGPVRRRVFVGPLGVLITIDAGSIQSFRFDAEGAAISVTLAQMEGGPVAAAAVMWAETNSDSVAYDVSAPGVSQSRMGWRIPLSSTDVVVILDRV
;
A
#
# COMPACT_ATOMS: atom_id res chain seq x y z
N MET A 1 8.87 -15.01 62.14
CA MET A 1 9.58 -16.05 62.92
C MET A 1 9.74 -17.29 62.04
N ALA A 2 10.95 -17.85 62.00
CA ALA A 2 11.37 -19.20 61.57
C ALA A 2 10.92 -19.67 60.15
N PHE A 3 11.74 -19.65 59.09
CA PHE A 3 12.89 -20.51 58.75
C PHE A 3 12.64 -22.04 58.85
N TYR A 4 12.65 -22.74 57.70
CA TYR A 4 13.54 -23.88 57.45
C TYR A 4 13.81 -24.06 55.94
N ARG A 5 15.11 -24.19 55.61
CA ARG A 5 15.70 -24.53 54.31
C ARG A 5 15.79 -26.04 54.13
N VAL A 6 15.72 -26.55 52.90
CA VAL A 6 16.57 -27.66 52.38
C VAL A 6 16.92 -27.40 50.91
N LEU A 7 18.12 -27.88 50.54
CA LEU A 7 19.02 -27.58 49.43
C LEU A 7 18.66 -28.12 48.03
N SER A 8 19.15 -27.37 47.03
CA SER A 8 19.89 -27.79 45.82
C SER A 8 19.26 -28.71 44.76
N THR A 9 19.02 -28.13 43.58
CA THR A 9 19.67 -28.60 42.34
C THR A 9 19.83 -27.44 41.37
N LEU A 10 21.09 -27.10 41.09
CA LEU A 10 21.51 -26.18 40.05
C LEU A 10 21.32 -26.90 38.70
N ALA A 11 20.14 -26.76 38.08
CA ALA A 11 19.97 -27.17 36.70
C ALA A 11 20.50 -26.04 35.82
N PHE A 12 21.72 -26.22 35.30
CA PHE A 12 22.16 -25.55 34.09
C PHE A 12 21.11 -25.84 33.00
N LEU A 13 20.19 -24.91 32.78
CA LEU A 13 19.50 -24.80 31.49
C LEU A 13 20.55 -24.25 30.53
N VAL A 14 21.39 -25.15 30.01
CA VAL A 14 21.99 -24.97 28.71
C VAL A 14 20.82 -24.97 27.76
N SER A 15 20.36 -23.77 27.36
CA SER A 15 19.62 -23.63 26.12
C SER A 15 20.48 -24.30 25.07
N CYS A 16 20.08 -25.49 24.63
CA CYS A 16 20.65 -26.09 23.45
C CYS A 16 20.23 -25.17 22.30
N VAL A 17 21.05 -24.16 22.01
CA VAL A 17 21.10 -23.58 20.67
C VAL A 17 21.47 -24.75 19.79
N LEU A 18 20.47 -25.33 19.14
CA LEU A 18 20.73 -26.20 18.00
C LEU A 18 21.52 -25.32 17.03
N CYS A 19 22.84 -25.52 16.99
CA CYS A 19 23.70 -24.86 16.03
C CYS A 19 23.14 -25.26 14.67
N GLN A 20 22.59 -24.28 13.95
CA GLN A 20 22.15 -24.51 12.59
C GLN A 20 23.34 -25.05 11.78
N ASP A 21 23.09 -25.97 10.86
CA ASP A 21 24.15 -26.47 9.99
C ASP A 21 24.76 -25.28 9.22
N GLU A 22 26.07 -25.09 9.40
CA GLU A 22 26.84 -24.03 8.74
C GLU A 22 27.32 -24.57 7.39
N ASN A 23 26.60 -24.25 6.32
CA ASN A 23 26.86 -24.76 4.97
C ASN A 23 27.42 -23.69 4.01
N LEU A 24 27.56 -22.43 4.44
CA LEU A 24 28.16 -21.36 3.63
C LEU A 24 29.69 -21.35 3.65
N GLY A 25 30.30 -21.95 4.67
CA GLY A 25 31.75 -21.90 4.93
C GLY A 25 32.19 -20.61 5.63
N LEU A 26 31.35 -20.06 6.52
CA LEU A 26 31.65 -18.83 7.28
C LEU A 26 32.97 -18.93 8.06
N GLY A 27 33.34 -20.12 8.53
CA GLY A 27 34.60 -20.37 9.24
C GLY A 27 35.87 -20.06 8.43
N ASN A 28 35.79 -20.06 7.09
CA ASN A 28 36.89 -19.76 6.18
C ASN A 28 36.97 -18.25 5.83
N GLY A 29 36.10 -17.44 6.42
CA GLY A 29 36.10 -15.99 6.32
C GLY A 29 35.51 -15.45 5.02
N TYR A 30 35.77 -14.16 4.76
CA TYR A 30 35.15 -13.41 3.67
C TYR A 30 36.17 -12.91 2.65
N ILE A 31 35.71 -12.63 1.44
CA ILE A 31 36.41 -11.86 0.42
C ILE A 31 35.76 -10.47 0.37
N THR A 32 36.57 -9.43 0.52
CA THR A 32 36.12 -8.04 0.43
C THR A 32 36.11 -7.60 -1.03
N LEU A 33 34.97 -7.07 -1.47
CA LEU A 33 34.78 -6.47 -2.79
C LEU A 33 34.58 -4.97 -2.59
N ASN A 34 35.62 -4.17 -2.86
CA ASN A 34 35.54 -2.72 -2.74
C ASN A 34 35.38 -2.12 -4.14
N THR A 35 34.33 -1.32 -4.31
CA THR A 35 34.14 -0.46 -5.48
C THR A 35 34.16 1.00 -5.02
N THR A 36 33.98 1.94 -5.95
CA THR A 36 33.88 3.36 -5.57
C THR A 36 32.65 3.65 -4.68
N ASN A 37 31.53 2.93 -4.91
CA ASN A 37 30.27 3.19 -4.22
C ASN A 37 29.92 2.16 -3.14
N PHE A 38 30.63 1.03 -3.03
CA PHE A 38 30.31 -0.03 -2.07
C PHE A 38 31.52 -0.61 -1.35
N ASN A 39 31.29 -0.96 -0.08
CA ASN A 39 32.08 -1.93 0.67
C ASN A 39 31.23 -3.21 0.79
N ALA A 40 31.53 -4.21 -0.03
CA ALA A 40 30.79 -5.47 -0.07
C ALA A 40 31.63 -6.64 0.44
N GLN A 41 30.96 -7.69 0.91
CA GLN A 41 31.61 -8.94 1.33
C GLN A 41 30.88 -10.16 0.77
N ILE A 42 31.65 -11.10 0.25
CA ILE A 42 31.18 -12.44 -0.12
C ILE A 42 31.83 -13.49 0.78
N VAL A 43 31.13 -14.60 1.06
CA VAL A 43 31.72 -15.73 1.81
C VAL A 43 32.81 -16.38 0.95
N ARG A 44 33.96 -16.74 1.52
CA ARG A 44 35.08 -17.28 0.73
C ARG A 44 34.73 -18.57 -0.02
N ASP A 45 33.99 -19.45 0.64
CA ASP A 45 33.69 -20.79 0.12
C ASP A 45 32.51 -20.80 -0.84
N ALA A 46 31.38 -20.19 -0.46
CA ALA A 46 30.20 -20.13 -1.31
C ALA A 46 30.24 -18.99 -2.35
N GLN A 47 31.08 -17.96 -2.13
CA GLN A 47 31.18 -16.74 -2.94
C GLN A 47 29.84 -16.02 -3.21
N VAL A 48 28.86 -16.18 -2.31
CA VAL A 48 27.61 -15.40 -2.27
C VAL A 48 27.79 -14.14 -1.42
N LEU A 49 27.04 -13.09 -1.75
CA LEU A 49 27.07 -11.76 -1.11
C LEU A 49 26.31 -11.78 0.21
N VAL A 50 26.97 -11.33 1.27
CA VAL A 50 26.44 -11.33 2.64
C VAL A 50 26.45 -9.95 3.29
N SER A 51 27.20 -9.01 2.75
CA SER A 51 27.23 -7.60 3.17
C SER A 51 27.27 -6.68 1.95
N LEU A 52 26.42 -5.66 1.94
CA LEU A 52 26.34 -4.63 0.91
C LEU A 52 26.11 -3.26 1.56
N ALA A 53 27.18 -2.62 2.00
CA ALA A 53 27.15 -1.29 2.57
C ALA A 53 27.62 -0.23 1.54
N PRO A 54 26.93 0.92 1.40
CA PRO A 54 27.47 2.04 0.65
C PRO A 54 28.84 2.47 1.20
N ALA A 55 29.75 2.88 0.32
CA ALA A 55 31.07 3.33 0.72
C ALA A 55 30.97 4.55 1.66
N GLY A 56 31.57 4.41 2.85
CA GLY A 56 31.55 5.44 3.89
C GLY A 56 30.35 5.38 4.86
N GLU A 57 29.40 4.48 4.63
CA GLU A 57 28.23 4.26 5.49
C GLU A 57 28.37 2.97 6.33
N THR A 58 27.56 2.84 7.37
CA THR A 58 27.49 1.63 8.21
C THR A 58 26.21 0.83 8.03
N PHE A 59 25.21 1.39 7.33
CA PHE A 59 23.97 0.69 7.03
C PHE A 59 24.23 -0.40 6.00
N ASP A 60 23.85 -1.64 6.34
CA ASP A 60 23.97 -2.79 5.45
C ASP A 60 22.59 -3.17 4.90
N PHE A 61 22.47 -3.21 3.58
CA PHE A 61 21.22 -3.60 2.91
C PHE A 61 20.93 -5.10 3.04
N LEU A 62 21.89 -5.90 3.47
CA LEU A 62 21.77 -7.35 3.67
C LEU A 62 21.77 -7.70 5.17
N PRO A 63 21.17 -8.85 5.56
CA PRO A 63 21.11 -9.31 6.94
C PRO A 63 22.46 -9.86 7.46
N PHE A 64 23.57 -9.13 7.24
CA PHE A 64 24.91 -9.54 7.65
C PHE A 64 25.00 -9.77 9.17
N ASP A 65 24.28 -8.97 9.95
CA ASP A 65 24.21 -9.13 11.41
C ASP A 65 23.47 -10.40 11.86
N LEU A 66 22.79 -11.10 10.95
CA LEU A 66 22.14 -12.38 11.16
C LEU A 66 22.77 -13.51 10.34
N ILE A 67 23.96 -13.30 9.73
CA ILE A 67 24.54 -14.29 8.81
C ILE A 67 24.78 -15.66 9.46
N SER A 68 25.07 -15.69 10.76
CA SER A 68 25.28 -16.95 11.51
C SER A 68 24.02 -17.83 11.61
N VAL A 69 22.83 -17.25 11.48
CA VAL A 69 21.53 -17.97 11.45
C VAL A 69 20.92 -17.97 10.05
N ARG A 70 21.74 -17.62 9.05
CA ARG A 70 21.42 -17.62 7.63
C ARG A 70 22.41 -18.43 6.80
N ALA A 71 23.13 -19.37 7.43
CA ALA A 71 24.22 -20.11 6.79
C ALA A 71 23.85 -21.51 6.30
N GLY A 72 22.60 -21.95 6.49
CA GLY A 72 22.16 -23.30 6.14
C GLY A 72 21.79 -23.45 4.66
N ASN A 73 21.76 -24.70 4.19
CA ASN A 73 21.16 -25.04 2.90
C ASN A 73 19.70 -24.56 2.80
N GLY A 74 19.31 -24.10 1.62
CA GLY A 74 17.96 -23.57 1.34
C GLY A 74 17.68 -22.17 1.91
N GLN A 75 18.68 -21.50 2.49
CA GLN A 75 18.63 -20.06 2.76
C GLN A 75 19.34 -19.32 1.65
N TYR A 76 18.66 -18.35 1.04
CA TYR A 76 19.10 -17.73 -0.19
C TYR A 76 19.87 -16.43 0.03
N HIS A 77 20.84 -16.18 -0.86
CA HIS A 77 21.64 -14.96 -0.90
C HIS A 77 21.80 -14.45 -2.33
N TRP A 78 22.12 -13.16 -2.46
CA TRP A 78 22.59 -12.62 -3.74
C TRP A 78 23.85 -13.37 -4.20
N GLY A 79 23.82 -13.88 -5.43
CA GLY A 79 24.88 -14.73 -5.97
C GLY A 79 24.51 -16.21 -6.02
N ASP A 80 23.39 -16.63 -5.42
CA ASP A 80 22.75 -17.88 -5.79
C ASP A 80 22.06 -17.77 -7.15
N ILE A 81 21.75 -18.92 -7.77
CA ILE A 81 21.01 -19.01 -9.02
C ILE A 81 20.01 -20.18 -8.97
N THR A 82 18.79 -19.92 -9.42
CA THR A 82 17.74 -20.92 -9.65
C THR A 82 17.47 -21.01 -11.15
N TYR A 83 17.24 -22.19 -11.70
CA TYR A 83 16.80 -22.33 -13.09
C TYR A 83 16.10 -23.66 -13.35
N ARG A 84 15.23 -23.66 -14.36
CA ARG A 84 14.61 -24.87 -14.91
C ARG A 84 15.02 -25.04 -16.35
N TYR A 85 15.44 -26.26 -16.70
CA TYR A 85 15.81 -26.57 -18.07
C TYR A 85 15.19 -27.90 -18.54
N ARG A 86 15.15 -28.10 -19.86
CA ARG A 86 14.85 -29.39 -20.47
C ARG A 86 15.68 -29.59 -21.73
N GLU A 87 16.06 -30.83 -22.00
CA GLU A 87 16.75 -31.20 -23.23
C GLU A 87 15.74 -31.33 -24.39
N GLU A 88 16.23 -31.17 -25.62
CA GLU A 88 15.41 -31.32 -26.82
C GLU A 88 14.62 -32.65 -26.82
N GLY A 89 13.31 -32.56 -27.05
CA GLY A 89 12.41 -33.72 -27.06
C GLY A 89 11.82 -34.12 -25.69
N SER A 90 12.33 -33.55 -24.59
CA SER A 90 11.70 -33.70 -23.26
C SER A 90 10.53 -32.73 -23.09
N THR A 91 9.51 -33.15 -22.34
CA THR A 91 8.44 -32.27 -21.85
C THR A 91 8.70 -31.77 -20.43
N ASP A 92 9.48 -32.51 -19.65
CA ASP A 92 9.64 -32.31 -18.22
C ASP A 92 10.74 -31.29 -17.94
N TRP A 93 10.45 -30.34 -17.05
CA TRP A 93 11.39 -29.35 -16.55
C TRP A 93 12.23 -29.94 -15.40
N MET A 94 13.55 -29.84 -15.50
CA MET A 94 14.50 -30.19 -14.44
C MET A 94 14.84 -28.96 -13.61
N ASP A 95 14.58 -29.03 -12.30
CA ASP A 95 14.88 -27.98 -11.33
C ASP A 95 16.35 -27.98 -10.93
N VAL A 96 16.96 -26.79 -10.89
CA VAL A 96 18.31 -26.57 -10.36
C VAL A 96 18.31 -25.35 -9.45
N ASP A 97 18.91 -25.49 -8.27
CA ASP A 97 19.02 -24.45 -7.26
C ASP A 97 20.36 -24.58 -6.51
N SER A 98 21.21 -23.56 -6.63
CA SER A 98 22.54 -23.54 -6.02
C SER A 98 22.54 -23.47 -4.48
N SER A 99 21.42 -23.14 -3.85
CA SER A 99 21.32 -23.03 -2.39
C SER A 99 21.02 -24.36 -1.69
N THR A 100 20.55 -25.37 -2.43
CA THR A 100 20.00 -26.62 -1.85
C THR A 100 21.05 -27.55 -1.26
N MET A 101 22.23 -27.63 -1.88
CA MET A 101 23.34 -28.47 -1.43
C MET A 101 24.66 -27.71 -1.56
N ARG A 102 24.87 -26.71 -0.70
CA ARG A 102 26.05 -25.84 -0.77
C ARG A 102 27.34 -26.64 -0.63
N GLN A 103 28.32 -26.27 -1.44
CA GLN A 103 29.70 -26.77 -1.42
C GLN A 103 30.65 -25.60 -1.72
N THR A 104 31.92 -25.75 -1.36
CA THR A 104 32.97 -24.79 -1.74
C THR A 104 33.04 -24.71 -3.28
N VAL A 105 32.79 -23.52 -3.84
CA VAL A 105 32.87 -23.28 -5.29
C VAL A 105 34.33 -23.23 -5.75
N ILE A 106 34.58 -23.42 -7.05
CA ILE A 106 35.95 -23.39 -7.58
C ILE A 106 36.27 -21.95 -8.04
N PRO A 107 37.22 -21.23 -7.41
CA PRO A 107 37.58 -19.88 -7.83
C PRO A 107 38.24 -19.88 -9.22
N ILE A 108 37.91 -18.89 -10.04
CA ILE A 108 38.49 -18.67 -11.36
C ILE A 108 39.25 -17.34 -11.34
N ALA A 109 40.50 -17.36 -11.80
CA ALA A 109 41.29 -16.14 -11.99
C ALA A 109 40.85 -15.43 -13.27
N THR A 110 40.30 -14.21 -13.13
CA THR A 110 39.84 -13.34 -14.22
C THR A 110 40.08 -11.87 -13.84
N ASP A 111 39.69 -10.93 -14.71
CA ASP A 111 39.69 -9.49 -14.40
C ASP A 111 38.48 -9.05 -13.54
N ALA A 112 37.55 -9.96 -13.21
CA ALA A 112 36.45 -9.70 -12.28
C ALA A 112 36.97 -9.51 -10.84
N LEU A 113 36.16 -8.87 -9.97
CA LEU A 113 36.47 -8.74 -8.55
C LEU A 113 36.54 -10.11 -7.86
N ALA A 114 35.67 -11.04 -8.28
CA ALA A 114 35.73 -12.46 -7.97
C ALA A 114 34.98 -13.24 -9.07
N ALA A 115 35.45 -14.45 -9.37
CA ALA A 115 34.76 -15.37 -10.27
C ALA A 115 34.80 -16.81 -9.74
N SER A 116 33.74 -17.58 -9.97
CA SER A 116 33.64 -18.98 -9.54
C SER A 116 32.86 -19.87 -10.49
N ASP A 117 33.31 -21.11 -10.63
CA ASP A 117 32.56 -22.23 -11.20
C ASP A 117 31.65 -22.84 -10.12
N LEU A 118 30.35 -22.89 -10.41
CA LEU A 118 29.33 -23.36 -9.46
C LEU A 118 29.09 -24.87 -9.53
N SER A 119 29.75 -25.61 -10.42
CA SER A 119 29.56 -27.07 -10.55
C SER A 119 29.59 -27.88 -9.24
N PRO A 120 30.38 -27.54 -8.19
CA PRO A 120 30.33 -28.30 -6.93
C PRO A 120 28.98 -28.21 -6.20
N THR A 121 28.22 -27.14 -6.41
CA THR A 121 26.94 -26.88 -5.72
C THR A 121 25.72 -27.13 -6.60
N LEU A 122 25.92 -27.56 -7.85
CA LEU A 122 24.87 -27.83 -8.82
C LEU A 122 24.76 -29.34 -9.07
N PRO A 123 23.55 -29.87 -9.34
CA PRO A 123 23.40 -31.25 -9.79
C PRO A 123 24.11 -31.45 -11.13
N THR A 124 24.53 -32.70 -11.41
CA THR A 124 25.11 -33.04 -12.71
C THR A 124 24.08 -32.83 -13.82
N GLY A 125 24.48 -32.15 -14.90
CA GLY A 125 23.62 -31.83 -16.04
C GLY A 125 24.40 -31.22 -17.20
N PRO A 126 23.72 -30.83 -18.30
CA PRO A 126 24.33 -30.32 -19.52
C PRO A 126 24.71 -28.83 -19.43
N LEU A 127 24.44 -28.14 -18.32
CA LEU A 127 24.70 -26.72 -18.14
C LEU A 127 25.85 -26.50 -17.16
N ASN A 128 26.85 -25.74 -17.59
CA ASN A 128 27.90 -25.20 -16.73
C ASN A 128 27.59 -23.75 -16.38
N VAL A 129 27.82 -23.35 -15.13
CA VAL A 129 27.51 -21.99 -14.65
C VAL A 129 28.73 -21.34 -14.00
N ILE A 130 29.16 -20.22 -14.56
CA ILE A 130 30.20 -19.36 -14.00
C ILE A 130 29.56 -18.09 -13.43
N ARG A 131 29.83 -17.77 -12.17
CA ARG A 131 29.43 -16.51 -11.53
C ARG A 131 30.60 -15.54 -11.48
N GLU A 132 30.32 -14.26 -11.70
CA GLU A 132 31.28 -13.16 -11.63
C GLU A 132 30.71 -11.98 -10.84
N TRP A 133 31.54 -11.42 -9.96
CA TRP A 133 31.33 -10.14 -9.29
C TRP A 133 32.19 -9.07 -9.96
N LEU A 134 31.59 -7.95 -10.35
CA LEU A 134 32.19 -6.96 -11.24
C LEU A 134 32.20 -5.56 -10.61
N ASP A 135 33.19 -4.75 -10.97
CA ASP A 135 33.10 -3.29 -10.82
C ASP A 135 32.53 -2.71 -12.12
N ILE A 136 31.33 -2.11 -12.03
CA ILE A 136 30.64 -1.47 -13.16
C ILE A 136 30.57 0.03 -12.89
N SER A 137 31.60 0.77 -13.33
CA SER A 137 31.67 2.23 -13.16
C SER A 137 31.55 2.68 -11.69
N GLY A 138 32.18 1.95 -10.77
CA GLY A 138 32.12 2.22 -9.34
C GLY A 138 31.00 1.50 -8.60
N ASP A 139 30.06 0.87 -9.30
CA ASP A 139 28.98 0.06 -8.74
C ASP A 139 29.34 -1.43 -8.70
N LEU A 140 28.62 -2.19 -7.87
CA LEU A 140 28.77 -3.65 -7.83
C LEU A 140 27.88 -4.30 -8.90
N GLY A 141 28.45 -5.19 -9.70
CA GLY A 141 27.71 -6.03 -10.65
C GLY A 141 27.76 -7.51 -10.25
N LEU A 142 26.67 -8.24 -10.49
CA LEU A 142 26.60 -9.70 -10.43
C LEU A 142 26.27 -10.23 -11.82
N ARG A 143 26.99 -11.24 -12.28
CA ARG A 143 26.79 -11.85 -13.60
C ARG A 143 26.93 -13.36 -13.56
N PHE A 144 26.08 -14.05 -14.31
CA PHE A 144 26.15 -15.48 -14.54
C PHE A 144 26.33 -15.75 -16.04
N ASN A 145 27.30 -16.59 -16.38
CA ASN A 145 27.48 -17.17 -17.69
C ASN A 145 27.02 -18.63 -17.64
N VAL A 146 25.95 -18.94 -18.38
CA VAL A 146 25.36 -20.29 -18.43
C VAL A 146 25.69 -20.89 -19.80
N THR A 147 26.56 -21.89 -19.81
CA THR A 147 27.06 -22.53 -21.02
C THR A 147 26.45 -23.92 -21.17
N ASN A 148 25.96 -24.27 -22.35
CA ASN A 148 25.60 -25.66 -22.66
C ASN A 148 26.85 -26.46 -23.00
N THR A 149 27.25 -27.38 -22.11
CA THR A 149 28.38 -28.30 -22.27
C THR A 149 27.93 -29.71 -22.70
N GLY A 150 26.63 -29.92 -22.87
CA GLY A 150 26.06 -31.17 -23.38
C GLY A 150 26.18 -31.33 -24.90
N GLU A 151 25.65 -32.44 -25.40
CA GLU A 151 25.72 -32.80 -26.83
C GLU A 151 24.53 -32.28 -27.66
N GLY A 152 23.42 -31.91 -27.01
CA GLY A 152 22.18 -31.47 -27.66
C GLY A 152 21.68 -30.10 -27.19
N PRO A 153 20.68 -29.51 -27.87
CA PRO A 153 20.09 -28.24 -27.45
C PRO A 153 19.39 -28.35 -26.09
N VAL A 154 19.51 -27.29 -25.28
CA VAL A 154 18.86 -27.17 -23.97
C VAL A 154 17.97 -25.94 -23.95
N GLU A 155 16.69 -26.11 -23.61
CA GLU A 155 15.78 -24.99 -23.34
C GLU A 155 15.81 -24.64 -21.85
N ILE A 156 16.11 -23.39 -21.51
CA ILE A 156 15.99 -22.82 -20.17
C ILE A 156 14.63 -22.12 -20.08
N GLY A 157 13.73 -22.68 -19.27
CA GLY A 157 12.35 -22.21 -19.09
C GLY A 157 12.15 -21.32 -17.87
N SER A 158 13.04 -21.38 -16.88
CA SER A 158 13.14 -20.35 -15.84
C SER A 158 14.59 -20.07 -15.47
N LEU A 159 14.87 -18.85 -15.03
CA LEU A 159 16.18 -18.44 -14.52
C LEU A 159 15.99 -17.28 -13.55
N GLY A 160 16.35 -17.50 -12.28
CA GLY A 160 16.10 -16.60 -11.17
C GLY A 160 17.35 -16.24 -10.38
N PHE A 161 17.40 -15.01 -9.87
CA PHE A 161 18.39 -14.54 -8.91
C PHE A 161 17.71 -14.26 -7.57
N PRO A 162 18.03 -15.01 -6.52
CA PRO A 162 17.51 -14.72 -5.19
C PRO A 162 17.90 -13.32 -4.72
N ALA A 163 16.89 -12.58 -4.24
CA ALA A 163 16.99 -11.17 -3.91
C ALA A 163 16.84 -10.96 -2.39
N GLU A 164 17.93 -11.23 -1.67
CA GLU A 164 18.00 -11.04 -0.23
C GLU A 164 18.13 -9.55 0.12
N PHE A 165 17.35 -9.09 1.09
CA PHE A 165 17.47 -7.77 1.70
C PHE A 165 17.20 -7.87 3.18
N ASN A 166 17.53 -6.83 3.93
CA ASN A 166 17.47 -6.90 5.37
C ASN A 166 16.08 -6.62 5.96
N SER A 167 15.10 -7.50 5.71
CA SER A 167 13.68 -7.34 6.09
C SER A 167 13.21 -8.24 7.23
N ILE A 168 14.15 -8.74 8.05
CA ILE A 168 13.86 -9.62 9.19
C ILE A 168 13.65 -8.79 10.47
N PHE A 169 12.43 -8.73 10.97
CA PHE A 169 12.06 -7.98 12.19
C PHE A 169 12.07 -8.82 13.46
N THR A 170 12.13 -10.15 13.31
CA THR A 170 12.14 -11.12 14.40
C THR A 170 13.21 -10.78 15.45
N ASN A 171 12.82 -10.82 16.73
CA ASN A 171 13.68 -10.55 17.88
C ASN A 171 14.36 -9.17 17.90
N ARG A 172 13.75 -8.14 17.27
CA ARG A 172 14.27 -6.76 17.26
C ARG A 172 13.33 -5.78 17.96
N ALA A 173 13.93 -4.82 18.67
CA ALA A 173 13.22 -3.65 19.13
C ALA A 173 12.93 -2.68 17.96
N ALA A 174 11.89 -1.86 18.09
CA ALA A 174 11.47 -0.89 17.07
C ALA A 174 12.62 0.01 16.57
N VAL A 175 13.45 0.49 17.51
CA VAL A 175 14.62 1.35 17.23
C VAL A 175 15.66 0.62 16.37
N ASP A 176 15.89 -0.67 16.59
CA ASP A 176 16.81 -1.47 15.79
C ASP A 176 16.23 -1.78 14.41
N ILE A 177 14.92 -1.97 14.32
CA ILE A 177 14.24 -2.14 13.03
C ILE A 177 14.45 -0.91 12.15
N GLN A 178 14.16 0.28 12.70
CA GLN A 178 14.34 1.56 12.00
C GLN A 178 15.82 1.80 11.61
N ARG A 179 16.77 1.42 12.48
CA ARG A 179 18.20 1.65 12.26
C ARG A 179 18.85 0.67 11.28
N LEU A 180 18.41 -0.59 11.26
CA LEU A 180 19.17 -1.67 10.62
C LEU A 180 18.46 -2.35 9.46
N ARG A 181 17.16 -2.13 9.23
CA ARG A 181 16.37 -2.91 8.28
C ARG A 181 16.00 -2.12 7.04
N SER A 182 15.76 -2.83 5.96
CA SER A 182 15.31 -2.30 4.68
C SER A 182 14.11 -3.09 4.14
N LEU A 183 13.33 -2.43 3.28
CA LEU A 183 12.19 -3.01 2.60
C LEU A 183 12.39 -2.88 1.09
N SER A 184 12.08 -3.95 0.36
CA SER A 184 12.30 -4.03 -1.09
C SER A 184 11.02 -4.15 -1.91
N ASP A 185 10.88 -3.36 -2.97
CA ASP A 185 9.72 -3.40 -3.86
C ASP A 185 10.15 -3.53 -5.33
N PRO A 186 9.54 -4.44 -6.12
CA PRO A 186 9.87 -4.65 -7.52
C PRO A 186 9.10 -3.72 -8.46
N TYR A 187 9.78 -3.23 -9.51
CA TYR A 187 9.14 -2.85 -10.76
C TYR A 187 9.34 -3.97 -11.78
N ILE A 188 8.29 -4.75 -12.03
CA ILE A 188 8.30 -5.92 -12.93
C ILE A 188 8.23 -5.47 -14.40
N GLY A 189 9.12 -4.55 -14.77
CA GLY A 189 9.07 -3.73 -15.98
C GLY A 189 9.87 -4.26 -17.17
N MET A 190 10.23 -5.57 -17.21
CA MET A 190 11.12 -6.18 -18.21
C MET A 190 12.52 -5.54 -18.19
N ASP A 191 13.06 -5.06 -19.32
CA ASP A 191 14.41 -4.45 -19.40
C ASP A 191 14.50 -3.09 -18.70
N ALA A 192 13.36 -2.48 -18.36
CA ALA A 192 13.28 -1.31 -17.50
C ALA A 192 12.98 -1.66 -16.03
N GLY A 193 12.83 -2.95 -15.71
CA GLY A 193 12.50 -3.41 -14.38
C GLY A 193 13.63 -3.19 -13.38
N TYR A 194 13.30 -3.08 -12.10
CA TYR A 194 14.28 -2.90 -11.03
C TYR A 194 13.73 -3.39 -9.70
N ILE A 195 14.60 -3.62 -8.72
CA ILE A 195 14.20 -3.72 -7.30
C ILE A 195 14.78 -2.53 -6.58
N ARG A 196 13.95 -1.78 -5.87
CA ARG A 196 14.42 -0.71 -4.98
C ARG A 196 14.38 -1.22 -3.54
N ALA A 197 15.38 -0.87 -2.73
CA ALA A 197 15.43 -1.18 -1.31
C ALA A 197 15.70 0.08 -0.50
N ASN A 198 14.80 0.37 0.43
CA ASN A 198 14.83 1.58 1.25
C ASN A 198 15.07 1.21 2.72
N PRO A 199 15.88 1.97 3.47
CA PRO A 199 15.89 1.87 4.93
C PRO A 199 14.45 2.06 5.47
N VAL A 200 14.05 1.28 6.48
CA VAL A 200 12.70 1.38 7.08
C VAL A 200 12.43 2.79 7.61
N ARG A 201 13.47 3.50 8.06
CA ARG A 201 13.40 4.91 8.49
C ARG A 201 13.11 5.90 7.38
N GLY A 202 13.26 5.50 6.12
CA GLY A 202 13.12 6.32 4.92
C GLY A 202 14.10 7.49 4.79
N THR A 203 15.11 7.55 5.67
CA THR A 203 16.25 8.48 5.60
C THR A 203 17.54 7.73 5.32
N GLY A 204 18.51 8.41 4.73
CA GLY A 204 19.78 7.82 4.33
C GLY A 204 19.75 7.36 2.87
N ALA A 205 20.85 6.80 2.41
CA ALA A 205 20.95 6.28 1.05
C ALA A 205 19.95 5.15 0.80
N ALA A 206 19.40 5.08 -0.41
CA ALA A 206 18.62 3.95 -0.90
C ALA A 206 19.45 3.13 -1.89
N LEU A 207 18.99 1.92 -2.19
CA LEU A 207 19.62 1.00 -3.13
C LEU A 207 18.67 0.69 -4.27
N VAL A 208 19.19 0.62 -5.49
CA VAL A 208 18.46 0.08 -6.64
C VAL A 208 19.26 -1.05 -7.27
N VAL A 209 18.55 -2.09 -7.69
CA VAL A 209 19.07 -3.22 -8.45
C VAL A 209 18.46 -3.14 -9.85
N THR A 210 19.28 -2.90 -10.87
CA THR A 210 18.85 -2.77 -12.27
C THR A 210 19.45 -3.86 -13.15
N PRO A 211 18.92 -4.09 -14.37
CA PRO A 211 19.47 -5.06 -15.31
C PRO A 211 20.90 -4.70 -15.71
N LEU A 212 21.76 -5.71 -15.81
CA LEU A 212 23.01 -5.64 -16.54
C LEU A 212 22.84 -6.45 -17.83
N ASN A 213 23.04 -5.82 -18.99
CA ASN A 213 22.76 -6.41 -20.30
C ASN A 213 21.29 -6.86 -20.43
N GLY A 214 21.00 -7.89 -21.25
CA GLY A 214 19.63 -8.37 -21.52
C GLY A 214 19.02 -9.21 -20.40
N THR A 215 18.93 -8.65 -19.19
CA THR A 215 18.46 -9.33 -17.98
C THR A 215 17.15 -8.73 -17.47
N PRO A 216 16.02 -8.95 -18.16
CA PRO A 216 14.74 -8.37 -17.77
C PRO A 216 14.27 -8.86 -16.41
N LEU A 217 13.50 -8.04 -15.68
CA LEU A 217 12.67 -8.49 -14.55
C LEU A 217 11.29 -8.91 -15.09
N GLU A 218 11.18 -10.16 -15.52
CA GLU A 218 9.95 -10.73 -16.09
C GLU A 218 8.90 -11.03 -15.01
N ALA A 219 9.34 -11.55 -13.85
CA ALA A 219 8.49 -11.75 -12.68
C ALA A 219 9.28 -11.60 -11.37
N TYR A 220 8.55 -11.47 -10.26
CA TYR A 220 9.10 -11.44 -8.91
C TYR A 220 8.40 -12.50 -8.07
N CYS A 221 9.12 -13.54 -7.66
CA CYS A 221 8.52 -14.75 -7.11
C CYS A 221 8.98 -14.95 -5.66
N LYS A 222 8.09 -15.42 -4.79
CA LYS A 222 8.45 -15.71 -3.40
C LYS A 222 9.38 -16.92 -3.34
N LEU A 223 10.47 -16.80 -2.59
CA LEU A 223 11.36 -17.92 -2.28
C LEU A 223 10.76 -18.79 -1.17
N VAL A 224 11.17 -20.04 -1.08
CA VAL A 224 10.75 -20.93 0.00
C VAL A 224 11.98 -21.30 0.81
N GLU A 225 12.09 -20.74 2.01
CA GLU A 225 13.18 -21.07 2.94
C GLU A 225 12.68 -21.97 4.09
N PRO A 226 13.56 -22.79 4.67
CA PRO A 226 13.32 -23.38 5.99
C PRO A 226 13.12 -22.28 7.04
N SER A 227 12.12 -22.46 7.90
CA SER A 227 11.86 -21.52 9.00
C SER A 227 12.63 -21.93 10.27
N TYR A 228 13.32 -20.96 10.87
CA TYR A 228 14.05 -21.11 12.13
C TYR A 228 13.51 -20.11 13.15
N PRO A 229 13.55 -20.40 14.47
CA PRO A 229 13.06 -19.46 15.49
C PRO A 229 13.68 -18.06 15.44
N ASP A 230 14.96 -17.95 15.06
CA ASP A 230 15.69 -16.68 15.02
C ASP A 230 15.29 -15.76 13.85
N THR A 231 14.77 -16.33 12.76
CA THR A 231 14.31 -15.56 11.59
C THR A 231 12.79 -15.55 11.47
N ASN A 232 12.12 -16.62 11.88
CA ASN A 232 10.69 -16.84 11.80
C ASN A 232 10.14 -16.63 10.39
N TYR A 233 10.72 -17.33 9.40
CA TYR A 233 10.37 -17.20 7.98
C TYR A 233 8.86 -17.41 7.74
N GLY A 234 8.25 -16.55 6.91
CA GLY A 234 6.85 -16.66 6.53
C GLY A 234 5.90 -16.36 7.69
N SER A 235 6.28 -15.41 8.55
CA SER A 235 5.49 -14.98 9.71
C SER A 235 5.20 -13.48 9.63
N GLN A 236 4.49 -12.96 10.63
CA GLN A 236 4.29 -11.51 10.77
C GLN A 236 5.62 -10.77 10.82
N THR A 237 6.63 -11.24 11.54
CA THR A 237 7.90 -10.50 11.69
C THR A 237 8.88 -10.73 10.54
N PHE A 238 8.55 -11.61 9.58
CA PHE A 238 9.36 -11.83 8.40
C PHE A 238 8.53 -12.45 7.27
N GLU A 239 8.15 -11.61 6.29
CA GLU A 239 7.42 -12.01 5.08
C GLU A 239 8.09 -13.15 4.31
N GLY A 240 9.42 -13.11 4.28
CA GLY A 240 10.27 -13.95 3.45
C GLY A 240 10.97 -13.15 2.34
N PHE A 241 11.70 -13.87 1.49
CA PHE A 241 12.43 -13.30 0.37
C PHE A 241 11.82 -13.68 -0.96
N TYR A 242 12.30 -13.02 -2.00
CA TYR A 242 11.82 -13.16 -3.35
C TYR A 242 13.01 -13.29 -4.30
N GLU A 243 12.74 -13.66 -5.54
CA GLU A 243 13.72 -13.81 -6.60
C GLU A 243 13.36 -12.97 -7.82
N TRP A 244 14.39 -12.38 -8.43
CA TRP A 244 14.36 -11.77 -9.74
C TRP A 244 14.25 -12.87 -10.79
N GLN A 245 13.09 -13.03 -11.44
CA GLN A 245 12.94 -14.01 -12.52
C GLN A 245 13.15 -13.36 -13.88
N VAL A 246 14.12 -13.88 -14.63
CA VAL A 246 14.49 -13.44 -15.99
C VAL A 246 13.64 -14.16 -17.05
N LEU A 247 13.37 -15.45 -16.82
CA LEU A 247 12.58 -16.32 -17.69
C LEU A 247 11.54 -17.04 -16.84
N THR A 248 10.32 -17.22 -17.33
CA THR A 248 9.23 -17.81 -16.53
C THR A 248 8.36 -18.83 -17.25
N LYS A 249 8.71 -19.25 -18.47
CA LYS A 249 7.92 -20.25 -19.21
C LYS A 249 7.69 -21.55 -18.42
N ALA A 250 8.69 -22.05 -17.70
CA ALA A 250 8.55 -23.27 -16.90
C ALA A 250 7.54 -23.11 -15.76
N TRP A 251 7.53 -21.95 -15.10
CA TRP A 251 6.52 -21.62 -14.09
C TRP A 251 5.13 -21.50 -14.70
N ALA A 252 5.02 -20.85 -15.87
CA ALA A 252 3.76 -20.66 -16.58
C ALA A 252 3.14 -21.96 -17.10
N GLU A 253 3.96 -22.94 -17.48
CA GLU A 253 3.49 -24.27 -17.89
C GLU A 253 3.08 -25.16 -16.69
N ASN A 254 3.50 -24.80 -15.47
CA ASN A 254 3.28 -25.58 -14.25
C ASN A 254 2.45 -24.79 -13.21
N GLU A 255 3.10 -24.17 -12.21
CA GLU A 255 2.45 -23.58 -11.03
C GLU A 255 1.51 -22.43 -11.39
N TRP A 256 1.76 -21.72 -12.49
CA TRP A 256 0.98 -20.55 -12.90
C TRP A 256 0.03 -20.85 -14.08
N ALA A 257 -0.19 -22.14 -14.41
CA ALA A 257 -1.01 -22.53 -15.56
C ALA A 257 -2.44 -21.96 -15.53
N ASN A 258 -2.95 -21.65 -14.34
CA ASN A 258 -4.29 -21.11 -14.12
C ASN A 258 -4.32 -19.60 -13.81
N THR A 259 -3.18 -18.90 -13.95
CA THR A 259 -3.12 -17.44 -13.78
C THR A 259 -2.73 -16.75 -15.07
N GLN A 260 -2.96 -15.44 -15.10
CA GLN A 260 -2.40 -14.58 -16.14
C GLN A 260 -1.25 -13.79 -15.49
N PRO A 261 0.01 -14.13 -15.80
CA PRO A 261 1.19 -13.44 -15.27
C PRO A 261 1.24 -11.97 -15.70
N TRP A 262 2.01 -11.17 -14.95
CA TRP A 262 2.22 -9.74 -15.24
C TRP A 262 2.82 -9.52 -16.63
N ASN A 263 3.85 -10.31 -16.97
CA ASN A 263 4.52 -10.29 -18.27
C ASN A 263 4.26 -11.55 -19.08
N LYS A 264 4.59 -11.52 -20.37
CA LYS A 264 4.48 -12.71 -21.23
C LYS A 264 5.61 -13.67 -20.82
N PRO A 265 5.33 -14.92 -20.42
CA PRO A 265 6.38 -15.86 -20.05
C PRO A 265 7.33 -16.14 -21.22
N SER A 266 8.63 -16.20 -20.94
CA SER A 266 9.66 -16.49 -21.94
C SER A 266 10.63 -17.60 -21.53
N SER A 267 11.32 -18.16 -22.53
CA SER A 267 12.40 -19.15 -22.39
C SER A 267 13.54 -18.81 -23.37
N ARG A 268 14.67 -19.49 -23.26
CA ARG A 268 15.78 -19.42 -24.23
C ARG A 268 16.31 -20.82 -24.53
N THR A 269 16.69 -21.07 -25.78
CA THR A 269 17.35 -22.32 -26.17
C THR A 269 18.84 -22.06 -26.40
N LEU A 270 19.68 -22.91 -25.82
CA LEU A 270 21.13 -22.92 -25.96
C LEU A 270 21.57 -24.12 -26.79
N GLN A 271 22.24 -23.89 -27.91
CA GLN A 271 22.91 -24.95 -28.67
C GLN A 271 24.17 -25.43 -27.93
N PRO A 272 24.69 -26.63 -28.22
CA PRO A 272 25.97 -27.09 -27.68
C PRO A 272 27.09 -26.06 -27.86
N GLY A 273 27.76 -25.71 -26.76
CA GLY A 273 28.84 -24.72 -26.71
C GLY A 273 28.38 -23.25 -26.63
N GLU A 274 27.09 -22.95 -26.81
CA GLU A 274 26.58 -21.58 -26.64
C GLU A 274 26.53 -21.18 -25.17
N THR A 275 26.63 -19.87 -24.93
CA THR A 275 26.58 -19.27 -23.60
C THR A 275 25.57 -18.14 -23.55
N LEU A 276 24.70 -18.16 -22.55
CA LEU A 276 23.85 -17.03 -22.18
C LEU A 276 24.48 -16.28 -21.02
N GLN A 277 24.31 -14.97 -21.02
CA GLN A 277 24.82 -14.09 -19.98
C GLN A 277 23.69 -13.25 -19.41
N PHE A 278 23.51 -13.32 -18.10
CA PHE A 278 22.54 -12.53 -17.35
C PHE A 278 23.20 -11.93 -16.12
N GLY A 279 22.75 -10.76 -15.68
CA GLY A 279 23.31 -10.08 -14.53
C GLY A 279 22.51 -8.86 -14.08
N VAL A 280 22.86 -8.38 -12.89
CA VAL A 280 22.26 -7.19 -12.28
C VAL A 280 23.34 -6.24 -11.79
N ARG A 281 23.00 -4.96 -11.67
CA ARG A 281 23.84 -3.90 -11.15
C ARG A 281 23.19 -3.31 -9.89
N PHE A 282 23.97 -3.22 -8.83
CA PHE A 282 23.59 -2.57 -7.57
C PHE A 282 24.10 -1.13 -7.60
N SER A 283 23.21 -0.14 -7.44
CA SER A 283 23.56 1.29 -7.47
C SER A 283 22.99 2.03 -6.27
N VAL A 284 23.79 2.93 -5.69
CA VAL A 284 23.38 3.74 -4.55
C VAL A 284 22.63 5.00 -5.02
N ALA A 285 21.41 5.20 -4.52
CA ALA A 285 20.72 6.48 -4.56
C ALA A 285 21.12 7.31 -3.32
N LYS A 286 22.14 8.15 -3.47
CA LYS A 286 22.75 8.93 -2.35
C LYS A 286 21.77 9.91 -1.71
N ASP A 287 20.85 10.45 -2.51
CA ASP A 287 19.77 11.35 -2.05
C ASP A 287 18.55 10.57 -1.49
N GLY A 288 18.75 9.30 -1.14
CA GLY A 288 17.71 8.43 -0.59
C GLY A 288 16.60 8.14 -1.59
N VAL A 289 15.38 7.98 -1.07
CA VAL A 289 14.19 7.59 -1.85
C VAL A 289 13.88 8.54 -3.01
N ARG A 290 14.19 9.83 -2.88
CA ARG A 290 13.98 10.86 -3.92
C ARG A 290 15.04 10.79 -5.04
N GLY A 291 16.18 10.15 -4.79
CA GLY A 291 17.27 9.96 -5.76
C GLY A 291 17.15 8.69 -6.61
N ILE A 292 16.13 7.85 -6.39
CA ILE A 292 15.98 6.53 -7.03
C ILE A 292 15.93 6.64 -8.56
N ASP A 293 15.09 7.52 -9.10
CA ASP A 293 14.93 7.67 -10.56
C ASP A 293 16.20 8.21 -11.23
N VAL A 294 16.98 9.04 -10.53
CA VAL A 294 18.28 9.51 -11.00
C VAL A 294 19.28 8.36 -11.04
N ALA A 295 19.34 7.55 -9.98
CA ALA A 295 20.21 6.38 -9.92
C ALA A 295 19.89 5.36 -11.03
N ILE A 296 18.60 5.06 -11.25
CA ILE A 296 18.16 4.13 -12.31
C ILE A 296 18.58 4.65 -13.70
N ARG A 297 18.28 5.92 -14.02
CA ARG A 297 18.69 6.50 -15.31
C ARG A 297 20.20 6.51 -15.51
N GLY A 298 20.98 6.68 -14.44
CA GLY A 298 22.44 6.58 -14.47
C GLY A 298 22.97 5.22 -14.93
N THR A 299 22.14 4.18 -14.92
CA THR A 299 22.48 2.84 -15.44
C THR A 299 22.11 2.64 -16.92
N GLY A 300 21.46 3.62 -17.56
CA GLY A 300 20.91 3.49 -18.92
C GLY A 300 19.55 2.76 -18.97
N THR A 301 18.95 2.50 -17.81
CA THR A 301 17.62 1.89 -17.66
C THR A 301 16.53 2.97 -17.82
N PRO A 302 15.52 2.75 -18.69
CA PRO A 302 14.41 3.70 -18.85
C PRO A 302 13.59 3.89 -17.57
N VAL A 303 13.18 5.12 -17.29
CA VAL A 303 12.25 5.46 -16.19
C VAL A 303 10.95 5.98 -16.77
N ALA A 304 9.84 5.61 -16.14
CA ALA A 304 8.50 6.07 -16.52
C ALA A 304 7.78 6.68 -15.31
N MET A 305 7.01 7.74 -15.54
CA MET A 305 6.15 8.36 -14.51
C MET A 305 4.74 8.54 -15.08
N GLY A 306 3.75 8.00 -14.39
CA GLY A 306 2.33 8.17 -14.69
C GLY A 306 1.70 9.24 -13.79
N VAL A 307 0.85 10.08 -14.37
CA VAL A 307 0.03 11.07 -13.67
C VAL A 307 -1.45 10.84 -14.05
N PRO A 308 -2.35 10.58 -13.08
CA PRO A 308 -2.14 10.62 -11.63
C PRO A 308 -1.44 9.38 -11.04
N GLY A 309 -1.14 8.38 -11.86
CA GLY A 309 -0.60 7.10 -11.43
C GLY A 309 -0.99 6.01 -12.42
N TYR A 310 -1.23 4.80 -11.92
CA TYR A 310 -1.46 3.62 -12.76
C TYR A 310 -2.80 2.93 -12.49
N ILE A 311 -3.63 3.48 -11.61
CA ILE A 311 -5.06 3.15 -11.51
C ILE A 311 -5.80 4.30 -12.20
N ILE A 312 -6.43 4.02 -13.35
CA ILE A 312 -6.98 5.05 -14.22
C ILE A 312 -8.44 4.73 -14.59
N PRO A 313 -9.36 5.69 -14.53
CA PRO A 313 -10.76 5.46 -14.88
C PRO A 313 -10.99 5.65 -16.39
N ARG A 314 -12.02 5.00 -16.95
CA ARG A 314 -12.34 5.06 -18.39
C ARG A 314 -12.68 6.46 -18.94
N ASP A 315 -13.06 7.41 -18.10
CA ASP A 315 -13.49 8.76 -18.48
C ASP A 315 -12.40 9.83 -18.33
N SER A 316 -11.20 9.47 -17.86
CA SER A 316 -10.09 10.39 -17.69
C SER A 316 -8.86 9.93 -18.48
N PRO A 317 -8.26 10.79 -19.32
CA PRO A 317 -6.91 10.54 -19.78
C PRO A 317 -5.93 10.61 -18.59
N SER A 318 -4.86 9.83 -18.68
CA SER A 318 -3.68 9.95 -17.82
C SER A 318 -2.48 10.38 -18.67
N GLN A 319 -1.46 10.97 -18.04
CA GLN A 319 -0.22 11.34 -18.71
C GLN A 319 0.88 10.34 -18.35
N LEU A 320 1.68 9.96 -19.33
CA LEU A 320 2.84 9.11 -19.17
C LEU A 320 4.09 9.85 -19.67
N PHE A 321 5.05 10.05 -18.78
CA PHE A 321 6.36 10.61 -19.09
C PHE A 321 7.40 9.50 -19.12
N ILE A 322 8.16 9.40 -20.21
CA ILE A 322 9.22 8.42 -20.40
C ILE A 322 10.56 9.15 -20.47
N GLN A 323 11.48 8.79 -19.59
CA GLN A 323 12.84 9.28 -19.56
C GLN A 323 13.80 8.16 -19.96
N THR A 324 14.38 8.30 -21.15
CA THR A 324 15.20 7.27 -21.79
C THR A 324 16.27 7.92 -22.68
N SER A 325 17.35 7.18 -22.96
CA SER A 325 18.39 7.57 -23.92
C SER A 325 18.13 7.07 -25.35
N SER A 326 17.07 6.28 -25.54
CA SER A 326 16.71 5.62 -26.80
C SER A 326 15.27 5.96 -27.17
N ASN A 327 14.98 6.21 -28.45
CA ASN A 327 13.63 6.56 -28.87
C ASN A 327 12.67 5.37 -28.70
N VAL A 328 11.40 5.67 -28.50
CA VAL A 328 10.34 4.67 -28.55
C VAL A 328 10.09 4.26 -30.00
N SER A 329 10.18 2.96 -30.30
CA SER A 329 9.89 2.39 -31.61
C SER A 329 8.43 1.98 -31.75
N SER A 330 7.83 1.42 -30.70
CA SER A 330 6.42 1.01 -30.69
C SER A 330 5.82 1.00 -29.29
N MET A 331 4.48 1.11 -29.22
CA MET A 331 3.72 0.89 -28.00
C MET A 331 2.48 0.04 -28.30
N THR A 332 2.21 -0.96 -27.46
CA THR A 332 1.05 -1.85 -27.58
C THR A 332 0.42 -2.14 -26.23
N SER A 333 -0.90 -2.39 -26.19
CA SER A 333 -1.61 -2.74 -24.97
C SER A 333 -2.07 -4.21 -24.96
N LYS A 334 -2.17 -4.79 -23.76
CA LYS A 334 -2.80 -6.09 -23.49
C LYS A 334 -3.80 -5.94 -22.33
N PRO A 335 -5.11 -6.21 -22.52
CA PRO A 335 -5.78 -6.65 -23.76
C PRO A 335 -5.54 -5.70 -24.95
N ALA A 336 -5.59 -6.22 -26.17
CA ALA A 336 -5.38 -5.40 -27.37
C ALA A 336 -6.39 -4.24 -27.38
N ASP A 337 -5.93 -3.06 -27.81
CA ASP A 337 -6.74 -1.84 -27.95
C ASP A 337 -7.44 -1.38 -26.65
N SER A 338 -6.95 -1.81 -25.49
CA SER A 338 -7.46 -1.39 -24.18
C SER A 338 -7.01 0.03 -23.79
N LEU A 339 -5.88 0.49 -24.34
CA LEU A 339 -5.36 1.84 -24.16
C LEU A 339 -5.19 2.52 -25.51
N ILE A 340 -5.73 3.74 -25.61
CA ILE A 340 -5.47 4.70 -26.69
C ILE A 340 -4.28 5.56 -26.25
N ILE A 341 -3.27 5.64 -27.10
CA ILE A 341 -1.99 6.27 -26.81
C ILE A 341 -1.76 7.38 -27.82
N GLU A 342 -1.55 8.59 -27.33
CA GLU A 342 -1.29 9.76 -28.18
C GLU A 342 -0.03 10.46 -27.68
N GLU A 343 0.95 10.69 -28.56
CA GLU A 343 2.13 11.48 -28.20
C GLU A 343 1.73 12.96 -28.12
N ILE A 344 1.93 13.57 -26.95
CA ILE A 344 1.67 14.99 -26.70
C ILE A 344 2.91 15.80 -27.11
N SER A 345 4.08 15.31 -26.72
CA SER A 345 5.40 15.83 -27.07
C SER A 345 6.44 14.73 -26.89
N ALA A 346 7.68 14.95 -27.33
CA ALA A 346 8.74 13.96 -27.23
C ALA A 346 8.88 13.42 -25.78
N GLY A 347 8.63 12.12 -25.59
CA GLY A 347 8.69 11.46 -24.28
C GLY A 347 7.48 11.70 -23.36
N SER A 348 6.40 12.32 -23.87
CA SER A 348 5.16 12.59 -23.14
C SER A 348 3.96 12.08 -23.92
N TYR A 349 3.13 11.26 -23.28
CA TYR A 349 2.01 10.57 -23.91
C TYR A 349 0.72 10.75 -23.10
N SER A 350 -0.40 10.91 -23.79
CA SER A 350 -1.74 10.71 -23.24
C SER A 350 -2.08 9.23 -23.31
N ILE A 351 -2.54 8.66 -22.20
CA ILE A 351 -2.99 7.28 -22.07
C ILE A 351 -4.45 7.30 -21.64
N THR A 352 -5.34 6.96 -22.57
CA THR A 352 -6.79 6.96 -22.35
C THR A 352 -7.33 5.54 -22.46
N PRO A 353 -8.00 4.99 -21.43
CA PRO A 353 -8.62 3.68 -21.54
C PRO A 353 -9.74 3.68 -22.59
N SER A 354 -9.89 2.58 -23.33
CA SER A 354 -11.05 2.41 -24.19
C SER A 354 -12.32 2.16 -23.37
N SER A 355 -13.50 2.42 -23.96
CA SER A 355 -14.78 2.33 -23.24
C SER A 355 -15.10 0.92 -22.72
N SER A 356 -14.51 -0.13 -23.29
CA SER A 356 -14.65 -1.52 -22.83
C SER A 356 -13.50 -2.02 -21.95
N ALA A 357 -12.44 -1.24 -21.77
CA ALA A 357 -11.30 -1.65 -20.96
C ALA A 357 -11.70 -1.73 -19.47
N TRP A 358 -11.23 -2.79 -18.79
CA TRP A 358 -11.47 -3.00 -17.38
C TRP A 358 -10.37 -3.88 -16.78
N GLY A 359 -9.98 -3.59 -15.54
CA GLY A 359 -9.03 -4.39 -14.77
C GLY A 359 -7.60 -4.26 -15.28
N ARG A 360 -6.81 -5.32 -15.05
CA ARG A 360 -5.37 -5.32 -15.34
C ARG A 360 -5.11 -5.14 -16.84
N THR A 361 -4.37 -4.08 -17.16
CA THR A 361 -3.97 -3.72 -18.51
C THR A 361 -2.48 -3.48 -18.54
N ARG A 362 -1.77 -4.07 -19.51
CA ARG A 362 -0.32 -3.88 -19.67
C ARG A 362 -0.04 -3.06 -20.92
N LEU A 363 0.70 -1.99 -20.77
CA LEU A 363 1.35 -1.26 -21.85
C LEU A 363 2.77 -1.84 -22.06
N THR A 364 3.11 -2.23 -23.28
CA THR A 364 4.43 -2.68 -23.68
C THR A 364 5.04 -1.64 -24.61
N ILE A 365 6.24 -1.15 -24.26
CA ILE A 365 6.99 -0.14 -24.98
C ILE A 365 8.26 -0.81 -25.51
N GLU A 366 8.48 -0.70 -26.81
CA GLU A 366 9.71 -1.14 -27.46
C GLU A 366 10.56 0.09 -27.78
N TYR A 367 11.87 -0.02 -27.61
CA TYR A 367 12.83 1.04 -27.91
C TYR A 367 13.70 0.68 -29.12
N GLU A 368 14.28 1.68 -29.77
CA GLU A 368 15.16 1.47 -30.94
C GLU A 368 16.45 0.69 -30.62
N ASP A 369 16.89 0.69 -29.35
CA ASP A 369 18.04 -0.07 -28.85
C ASP A 369 17.69 -1.52 -28.47
N GLY A 370 16.45 -1.96 -28.74
CA GLY A 370 15.98 -3.32 -28.53
C GLY A 370 15.48 -3.62 -27.12
N LYS A 371 15.53 -2.65 -26.19
CA LYS A 371 14.92 -2.81 -24.86
C LYS A 371 13.41 -2.89 -24.95
N VAL A 372 12.82 -3.60 -24.01
CA VAL A 372 11.37 -3.67 -23.79
C VAL A 372 11.04 -3.21 -22.38
N GLN A 373 10.14 -2.23 -22.25
CA GLN A 373 9.54 -1.83 -20.98
C GLN A 373 8.09 -2.28 -20.93
N THR A 374 7.63 -2.68 -19.74
CA THR A 374 6.20 -2.89 -19.49
C THR A 374 5.72 -2.03 -18.33
N ILE A 375 4.58 -1.36 -18.51
CA ILE A 375 3.89 -0.59 -17.50
C ILE A 375 2.54 -1.24 -17.26
N HIS A 376 2.21 -1.50 -15.99
CA HIS A 376 0.98 -2.20 -15.63
C HIS A 376 -0.02 -1.21 -15.06
N TYR A 377 -1.15 -1.03 -15.74
CA TYR A 377 -2.29 -0.25 -15.33
C TYR A 377 -3.41 -1.13 -14.75
N HIS A 378 -4.29 -0.52 -13.95
CA HIS A 378 -5.60 -1.05 -13.60
C HIS A 378 -6.67 -0.07 -14.08
N VAL A 379 -7.54 -0.51 -14.98
CA VAL A 379 -8.62 0.32 -15.51
C VAL A 379 -9.88 0.14 -14.68
N THR A 380 -10.43 1.25 -14.18
CA THR A 380 -11.70 1.25 -13.43
C THR A 380 -12.82 1.93 -14.22
N LYS A 381 -14.04 1.82 -13.73
CA LYS A 381 -15.16 2.68 -14.13
C LYS A 381 -14.84 4.13 -13.73
N PRO A 382 -15.53 5.12 -14.32
CA PRO A 382 -15.59 6.48 -13.80
C PRO A 382 -15.75 6.51 -12.28
N GLY A 383 -15.03 7.42 -11.61
CA GLY A 383 -14.97 7.41 -10.14
C GLY A 383 -16.34 7.45 -9.47
N THR A 384 -17.26 8.29 -9.96
CA THR A 384 -18.63 8.40 -9.43
C THR A 384 -19.48 7.16 -9.70
N GLU A 385 -19.27 6.47 -10.83
CA GLU A 385 -19.94 5.20 -11.16
C GLU A 385 -19.46 4.08 -10.22
N VAL A 386 -18.14 3.98 -10.00
CA VAL A 386 -17.55 3.01 -9.05
C VAL A 386 -18.15 3.18 -7.65
N LEU A 387 -18.27 4.42 -7.17
CA LEU A 387 -18.85 4.70 -5.85
C LEU A 387 -20.35 4.39 -5.78
N ALA A 388 -21.09 4.59 -6.87
CA ALA A 388 -22.51 4.23 -6.93
C ALA A 388 -22.71 2.71 -6.91
N ASP A 389 -21.89 1.97 -7.67
CA ASP A 389 -21.91 0.51 -7.66
C ASP A 389 -21.56 -0.05 -6.27
N LEU A 390 -20.55 0.52 -5.61
CA LEU A 390 -20.17 0.15 -4.24
C LEU A 390 -21.32 0.36 -3.26
N GLY A 391 -21.92 1.55 -3.24
CA GLY A 391 -23.04 1.86 -2.34
C GLY A 391 -24.24 0.94 -2.53
N ARG A 392 -24.58 0.65 -3.80
CA ARG A 392 -25.62 -0.33 -4.14
C ARG A 392 -25.26 -1.72 -3.62
N PHE A 393 -24.07 -2.24 -3.94
CA PHE A 393 -23.65 -3.58 -3.53
C PHE A 393 -23.70 -3.74 -2.01
N LEU A 394 -23.15 -2.77 -1.27
CA LEU A 394 -23.13 -2.76 0.20
C LEU A 394 -24.54 -2.79 0.81
N THR A 395 -25.48 -2.08 0.20
CA THR A 395 -26.84 -1.96 0.73
C THR A 395 -27.83 -2.96 0.12
N THR A 396 -27.40 -3.81 -0.84
CA THR A 396 -28.22 -4.89 -1.39
C THR A 396 -27.65 -6.27 -1.09
N GLU A 397 -26.46 -6.57 -1.58
CA GLU A 397 -25.84 -7.89 -1.47
C GLU A 397 -25.24 -8.12 -0.08
N GLN A 398 -24.73 -7.06 0.55
CA GLN A 398 -24.15 -7.13 1.90
C GLN A 398 -25.14 -6.74 3.02
N TRP A 399 -26.40 -6.50 2.68
CA TRP A 399 -27.43 -6.09 3.64
C TRP A 399 -28.05 -7.29 4.36
N PHE A 400 -27.65 -7.49 5.61
CA PHE A 400 -28.18 -8.52 6.49
C PHE A 400 -29.44 -8.02 7.21
N ASN A 401 -30.53 -8.78 7.13
CA ASN A 401 -31.82 -8.38 7.71
C ASN A 401 -32.58 -9.55 8.38
N GLU A 402 -31.87 -10.59 8.81
CA GLU A 402 -32.49 -11.74 9.48
C GLU A 402 -32.68 -11.46 10.97
N THR A 403 -33.88 -11.02 11.36
CA THR A 403 -34.20 -10.67 12.77
C THR A 403 -34.29 -11.87 13.70
N SER A 404 -34.24 -13.10 13.18
CA SER A 404 -34.11 -14.32 13.98
C SER A 404 -32.68 -14.60 14.44
N ASP A 405 -31.70 -13.84 13.95
CA ASP A 405 -30.31 -13.96 14.34
C ASP A 405 -30.12 -13.64 15.84
N PRO A 406 -29.58 -14.57 16.65
CA PRO A 406 -29.53 -14.38 18.11
C PRO A 406 -28.47 -13.37 18.55
N PHE A 407 -27.62 -12.89 17.64
CA PHE A 407 -26.51 -11.97 17.94
C PHE A 407 -26.89 -10.49 17.76
N GLY A 408 -28.13 -10.18 17.35
CA GLY A 408 -28.59 -8.80 17.21
C GLY A 408 -27.95 -8.05 16.03
N ARG A 409 -27.59 -8.76 14.96
CA ARG A 409 -26.89 -8.17 13.81
C ARG A 409 -27.82 -7.55 12.75
N ALA A 410 -29.12 -7.77 12.82
CA ALA A 410 -30.06 -7.24 11.83
C ALA A 410 -30.75 -5.96 12.33
N PRO A 411 -30.92 -4.93 11.47
CA PRO A 411 -30.39 -4.80 10.12
C PRO A 411 -28.94 -4.26 10.07
N SER A 412 -28.07 -4.78 9.21
CA SER A 412 -26.68 -4.27 9.06
C SER A 412 -26.05 -4.52 7.69
N VAL A 413 -24.91 -3.87 7.45
CA VAL A 413 -24.02 -4.16 6.32
C VAL A 413 -22.87 -5.04 6.83
N MET A 414 -22.76 -6.28 6.37
CA MET A 414 -21.82 -7.28 6.90
C MET A 414 -20.77 -7.72 5.87
N THR A 415 -19.68 -8.34 6.34
CA THR A 415 -18.66 -8.96 5.48
C THR A 415 -19.28 -9.95 4.49
N TYR A 416 -18.77 -9.94 3.25
CA TYR A 416 -19.29 -10.75 2.16
C TYR A 416 -18.20 -11.63 1.55
N ASP A 417 -18.57 -12.87 1.22
CA ASP A 417 -17.76 -13.79 0.43
C ASP A 417 -18.21 -13.73 -1.03
N TYR A 418 -17.42 -13.05 -1.86
CA TYR A 418 -17.72 -12.86 -3.27
C TYR A 418 -17.56 -14.12 -4.12
N GLU A 419 -16.71 -15.05 -3.69
CA GLU A 419 -16.58 -16.34 -4.37
C GLU A 419 -17.78 -17.24 -4.07
N ALA A 420 -18.30 -17.21 -2.84
CA ALA A 420 -19.50 -17.96 -2.44
C ALA A 420 -20.81 -17.22 -2.77
N ARG A 421 -20.74 -15.92 -3.08
CA ARG A 421 -21.88 -15.02 -3.30
C ARG A 421 -22.85 -14.98 -2.11
N SER A 422 -22.31 -14.81 -0.92
CA SER A 422 -23.09 -14.79 0.32
C SER A 422 -22.46 -13.92 1.40
N ILE A 423 -23.30 -13.36 2.28
CA ILE A 423 -22.86 -12.71 3.53
C ILE A 423 -22.18 -13.76 4.43
N VAL A 424 -21.06 -13.38 5.05
CA VAL A 424 -20.35 -14.23 6.01
C VAL A 424 -21.05 -14.14 7.37
N THR A 425 -21.92 -15.11 7.66
CA THR A 425 -22.71 -15.15 8.91
C THR A 425 -21.99 -15.86 10.05
N GLN A 426 -20.92 -16.61 9.78
CA GLN A 426 -20.07 -17.29 10.75
C GLN A 426 -18.61 -17.29 10.26
N ASP A 427 -17.69 -16.88 11.14
CA ASP A 427 -16.21 -16.79 11.08
C ASP A 427 -15.59 -17.47 12.33
N PRO A 428 -14.69 -18.50 12.33
CA PRO A 428 -13.95 -18.82 13.57
C PRO A 428 -13.07 -17.65 14.07
N ARG A 429 -12.79 -16.65 13.23
CA ARG A 429 -12.35 -15.30 13.58
C ARG A 429 -13.60 -14.46 13.79
N VAL A 430 -14.15 -14.51 15.01
CA VAL A 430 -15.55 -14.14 15.25
C VAL A 430 -15.89 -12.70 14.86
N TRP A 431 -14.90 -11.81 14.86
CA TRP A 431 -15.05 -10.43 14.42
C TRP A 431 -15.51 -10.28 12.97
N ILE A 432 -15.09 -11.16 12.05
CA ILE A 432 -15.46 -11.08 10.62
C ILE A 432 -16.98 -11.11 10.42
N ALA A 433 -17.68 -11.91 11.21
CA ALA A 433 -19.15 -12.00 11.21
C ALA A 433 -19.79 -11.15 12.32
N GLY A 434 -19.00 -10.35 13.03
CA GLY A 434 -19.30 -9.77 14.33
C GLY A 434 -19.47 -8.25 14.34
N LEU A 435 -19.35 -7.56 13.20
CA LEU A 435 -19.58 -6.10 13.07
C LEU A 435 -18.70 -5.23 13.98
N SER A 436 -17.53 -5.73 14.39
CA SER A 436 -16.47 -4.96 15.05
C SER A 436 -15.14 -5.71 14.94
N ASP A 437 -14.02 -5.08 15.30
CA ASP A 437 -12.66 -5.35 14.78
C ASP A 437 -12.56 -5.12 13.25
N GLU A 438 -11.40 -4.75 12.71
CA GLU A 438 -11.31 -4.21 11.34
C GLU A 438 -11.81 -5.19 10.25
N GLY A 439 -11.64 -6.49 10.47
CA GLY A 439 -12.14 -7.53 9.56
C GLY A 439 -13.68 -7.65 9.55
N GLY A 440 -14.36 -7.14 10.58
CA GLY A 440 -15.81 -7.09 10.71
C GLY A 440 -16.44 -5.75 10.32
N VAL A 441 -15.68 -4.65 10.40
CA VAL A 441 -16.20 -3.30 10.10
C VAL A 441 -16.06 -2.88 8.65
N GLY A 442 -15.22 -3.54 7.86
CA GLY A 442 -14.82 -3.03 6.55
C GLY A 442 -16.00 -2.73 5.63
N ALA A 443 -17.05 -3.55 5.67
CA ALA A 443 -18.26 -3.37 4.86
C ALA A 443 -19.09 -2.15 5.29
N TYR A 444 -19.51 -2.08 6.56
CA TYR A 444 -20.36 -0.95 7.00
C TYR A 444 -19.59 0.37 7.02
N LEU A 445 -18.28 0.35 7.31
CA LEU A 445 -17.45 1.55 7.30
C LEU A 445 -17.36 2.13 5.88
N ALA A 446 -17.20 1.29 4.85
CA ALA A 446 -17.29 1.75 3.46
C ALA A 446 -18.68 2.32 3.14
N ALA A 447 -19.75 1.66 3.62
CA ALA A 447 -21.13 2.06 3.32
C ALA A 447 -21.47 3.45 3.88
N VAL A 448 -21.09 3.73 5.13
CA VAL A 448 -21.32 5.03 5.78
C VAL A 448 -20.41 6.13 5.23
N THR A 449 -19.12 5.85 5.05
CA THR A 449 -18.15 6.87 4.60
C THR A 449 -18.37 7.28 3.15
N LYS A 450 -18.88 6.37 2.29
CA LYS A 450 -19.30 6.71 0.93
C LYS A 450 -20.34 7.82 0.93
N GLN A 451 -21.26 7.82 1.89
CA GLN A 451 -22.31 8.86 1.96
C GLN A 451 -21.75 10.25 2.25
N ALA A 452 -20.60 10.35 2.93
CA ALA A 452 -19.94 11.62 3.22
C ALA A 452 -19.39 12.32 1.97
N ILE A 453 -19.27 11.61 0.83
CA ILE A 453 -18.79 12.16 -0.44
C ILE A 453 -19.77 12.01 -1.61
N GLN A 454 -20.63 10.98 -1.59
CA GLN A 454 -21.64 10.71 -2.63
C GLN A 454 -22.90 10.10 -2.00
N PRO A 455 -23.74 10.90 -1.30
CA PRO A 455 -24.92 10.38 -0.61
C PRO A 455 -25.98 9.86 -1.58
N ASP A 456 -26.67 8.79 -1.18
CA ASP A 456 -27.89 8.29 -1.82
C ASP A 456 -29.02 8.17 -0.80
N ALA A 457 -30.24 8.57 -1.17
CA ALA A 457 -31.37 8.62 -0.24
C ALA A 457 -31.80 7.24 0.27
N GLY A 458 -31.79 6.22 -0.60
CA GLY A 458 -32.19 4.86 -0.24
C GLY A 458 -31.13 4.16 0.60
N GLU A 459 -29.85 4.40 0.30
CA GLU A 459 -28.73 3.92 1.10
C GLU A 459 -28.72 4.56 2.50
N VAL A 460 -28.86 5.88 2.60
CA VAL A 460 -28.89 6.61 3.88
C VAL A 460 -30.03 6.12 4.78
N ALA A 461 -31.23 5.91 4.25
CA ALA A 461 -32.36 5.40 5.02
C ALA A 461 -32.07 4.04 5.68
N LYS A 462 -31.38 3.12 4.97
CA LYS A 462 -30.93 1.85 5.53
C LYS A 462 -29.87 2.05 6.62
N LEU A 463 -28.92 2.95 6.38
CA LEU A 463 -27.84 3.22 7.34
C LEU A 463 -28.37 3.87 8.63
N GLU A 464 -29.43 4.67 8.59
CA GLU A 464 -30.11 5.15 9.81
C GLU A 464 -30.68 3.97 10.63
N MET A 465 -31.35 3.02 9.98
CA MET A 465 -31.86 1.81 10.67
C MET A 465 -30.73 1.00 11.31
N PHE A 466 -29.64 0.78 10.57
CA PHE A 466 -28.46 0.10 11.11
C PHE A 466 -27.90 0.84 12.33
N VAL A 467 -27.80 2.18 12.27
CA VAL A 467 -27.27 2.95 13.38
C VAL A 467 -28.15 2.85 14.62
N ASP A 468 -29.46 3.00 14.49
CA ASP A 468 -30.37 2.99 15.63
C ASP A 468 -30.53 1.61 16.27
N GLU A 469 -30.63 0.56 15.45
CA GLU A 469 -30.97 -0.79 15.93
C GLU A 469 -29.73 -1.62 16.27
N VAL A 470 -28.62 -1.44 15.55
CA VAL A 470 -27.44 -2.32 15.67
C VAL A 470 -26.21 -1.56 16.15
N LEU A 471 -25.81 -0.46 15.53
CA LEU A 471 -24.57 0.25 15.93
C LEU A 471 -24.70 0.81 17.35
N TRP A 472 -25.72 1.64 17.60
CA TRP A 472 -26.01 2.18 18.93
C TRP A 472 -26.77 1.18 19.82
N GLY A 473 -27.55 0.28 19.22
CA GLY A 473 -28.38 -0.68 19.96
C GLY A 473 -27.60 -1.88 20.51
N THR A 474 -26.52 -2.30 19.84
CA THR A 474 -25.81 -3.55 20.14
C THR A 474 -24.29 -3.43 20.09
N VAL A 475 -23.68 -2.90 19.02
CA VAL A 475 -22.21 -2.82 18.88
C VAL A 475 -21.61 -1.88 19.91
N GLN A 476 -22.24 -0.72 20.11
CA GLN A 476 -21.90 0.27 21.11
C GLN A 476 -22.85 0.19 22.31
N THR A 477 -22.32 0.38 23.52
CA THR A 477 -23.08 0.46 24.76
C THR A 477 -23.50 1.90 25.07
N ALA A 478 -24.45 2.08 25.99
CA ALA A 478 -24.99 3.40 26.34
C ALA A 478 -23.95 4.40 26.91
N ASP A 479 -22.82 3.90 27.43
CA ASP A 479 -21.67 4.69 27.88
C ASP A 479 -20.61 4.90 26.78
N PHE A 480 -20.99 4.71 25.51
CA PHE A 480 -20.16 4.84 24.31
C PHE A 480 -19.08 3.76 24.14
N ALA A 481 -19.02 2.74 25.00
CA ALA A 481 -18.02 1.69 24.84
C ALA A 481 -18.33 0.80 23.63
N VAL A 482 -17.30 0.36 22.91
CA VAL A 482 -17.45 -0.38 21.66
C VAL A 482 -16.98 -1.81 21.89
N ARG A 483 -17.84 -2.79 21.62
CA ARG A 483 -17.53 -4.21 21.73
C ARG A 483 -16.60 -4.64 20.59
N LYS A 484 -15.64 -5.53 20.85
CA LYS A 484 -14.76 -6.10 19.79
C LYS A 484 -15.50 -6.98 18.77
N SER A 485 -16.60 -7.60 19.17
CA SER A 485 -17.47 -8.38 18.28
C SER A 485 -18.83 -8.60 18.93
N ILE A 486 -19.90 -8.59 18.14
CA ILE A 486 -21.22 -9.02 18.60
C ILE A 486 -21.56 -10.48 18.24
N PHE A 487 -20.74 -11.12 17.39
CA PHE A 487 -20.75 -12.57 17.16
C PHE A 487 -19.72 -13.27 18.04
N PHE A 488 -20.04 -14.47 18.52
CA PHE A 488 -19.19 -15.24 19.44
C PHE A 488 -19.46 -16.74 19.31
N TYR A 489 -18.54 -17.56 19.82
CA TYR A 489 -18.70 -19.00 19.96
C TYR A 489 -18.91 -19.39 21.43
N GLU A 490 -20.18 -19.55 21.82
CA GLU A 490 -20.56 -20.04 23.14
C GLU A 490 -21.94 -20.73 23.04
N PRO A 491 -21.99 -22.03 22.70
CA PRO A 491 -23.25 -22.73 22.39
C PRO A 491 -24.33 -22.61 23.47
N ASP A 492 -23.94 -22.57 24.74
CA ASP A 492 -24.86 -22.47 25.87
C ASP A 492 -25.52 -21.08 25.97
N ALA A 493 -24.89 -20.02 25.43
CA ALA A 493 -25.41 -18.66 25.45
C ALA A 493 -26.47 -18.41 24.34
N VAL A 494 -26.44 -19.21 23.27
CA VAL A 494 -27.38 -19.12 22.13
C VAL A 494 -27.98 -20.49 21.80
N PRO A 495 -28.77 -21.09 22.71
CA PRO A 495 -29.27 -22.45 22.56
C PRO A 495 -30.12 -22.59 21.29
N GLY A 496 -29.77 -23.58 20.46
CA GLY A 496 -30.45 -23.86 19.19
C GLY A 496 -29.86 -23.17 17.96
N TYR A 497 -28.86 -22.29 18.12
CA TYR A 497 -28.09 -21.79 16.99
C TYR A 497 -27.12 -22.87 16.47
N ALA A 498 -27.14 -23.11 15.16
CA ALA A 498 -26.30 -24.12 14.52
C ALA A 498 -24.97 -23.50 14.06
N TYR A 499 -23.92 -23.65 14.88
CA TYR A 499 -22.55 -23.35 14.46
C TYR A 499 -22.08 -24.34 13.40
N ASN A 500 -21.37 -23.86 12.38
CA ASN A 500 -20.85 -24.69 11.30
C ASN A 500 -19.77 -25.66 11.84
N GLU A 501 -20.06 -26.95 11.80
CA GLU A 501 -19.18 -28.01 12.29
C GLU A 501 -17.88 -28.17 11.46
N ALA A 502 -17.82 -27.60 10.26
CA ALA A 502 -16.61 -27.58 9.44
C ALA A 502 -15.55 -26.59 9.94
N PHE A 503 -15.92 -25.65 10.83
CA PHE A 503 -14.98 -24.68 11.40
C PHE A 503 -14.31 -25.19 12.68
N VAL A 504 -13.07 -24.75 12.89
CA VAL A 504 -12.29 -25.07 14.08
C VAL A 504 -12.54 -24.01 15.15
N TRP A 505 -13.54 -24.27 16.01
CA TRP A 505 -13.95 -23.37 17.09
C TRP A 505 -13.06 -23.40 18.35
N SER A 506 -11.97 -24.17 18.32
CA SER A 506 -11.00 -24.25 19.42
C SER A 506 -9.80 -23.30 19.25
N SER A 507 -9.82 -22.45 18.22
CA SER A 507 -8.79 -21.43 17.97
C SER A 507 -8.90 -20.29 18.99
N TRP A 508 -7.80 -19.59 19.25
CA TRP A 508 -7.80 -18.37 20.08
C TRP A 508 -8.69 -17.25 19.50
N THR A 509 -9.01 -17.32 18.21
CA THR A 509 -9.86 -16.37 17.49
C THR A 509 -11.36 -16.61 17.71
N SER A 510 -11.73 -17.77 18.27
CA SER A 510 -13.10 -18.19 18.53
C SER A 510 -13.56 -17.71 19.92
N TRP A 511 -13.74 -16.40 20.07
CA TRP A 511 -14.06 -15.77 21.35
C TRP A 511 -15.44 -16.18 21.88
N ASN A 512 -15.54 -16.37 23.19
CA ASN A 512 -16.81 -16.50 23.91
C ASN A 512 -17.46 -15.12 24.12
N VAL A 513 -18.61 -15.04 24.82
CA VAL A 513 -19.33 -13.77 25.03
C VAL A 513 -18.44 -12.74 25.72
N ASP A 514 -17.76 -13.11 26.80
CA ASP A 514 -16.92 -12.19 27.58
C ASP A 514 -15.80 -11.57 26.73
N ALA A 515 -15.09 -12.38 25.94
CA ALA A 515 -14.01 -11.90 25.11
C ALA A 515 -14.49 -11.11 23.88
N ALA A 516 -15.62 -11.49 23.28
CA ALA A 516 -16.22 -10.76 22.17
C ALA A 516 -16.77 -9.39 22.61
N TYR A 517 -17.41 -9.33 23.78
CA TYR A 517 -18.03 -8.10 24.29
C TYR A 517 -17.06 -7.21 25.07
N ALA A 518 -15.81 -7.62 25.23
CA ALA A 518 -14.78 -6.76 25.79
C ALA A 518 -14.64 -5.47 24.95
N ILE A 519 -14.31 -4.39 25.64
CA ILE A 519 -14.30 -3.01 25.13
C ILE A 519 -12.87 -2.42 25.11
N ASP A 520 -11.89 -3.30 25.19
CA ASP A 520 -10.50 -3.00 25.54
C ASP A 520 -9.62 -2.66 24.32
N ARG A 521 -10.22 -2.28 23.18
CA ARG A 521 -9.49 -2.03 21.94
C ARG A 521 -9.88 -0.69 21.30
N ALA A 522 -9.00 0.32 21.42
CA ALA A 522 -9.26 1.67 20.90
C ALA A 522 -9.41 1.76 19.37
N TYR A 523 -8.89 0.81 18.59
CA TYR A 523 -9.06 0.75 17.13
C TYR A 523 -10.54 0.71 16.72
N ASP A 524 -11.35 -0.09 17.43
CA ASP A 524 -12.76 -0.31 17.09
C ASP A 524 -13.59 0.98 17.21
N TYR A 525 -13.22 1.85 18.16
CA TYR A 525 -13.85 3.15 18.37
C TYR A 525 -13.65 4.12 17.20
N VAL A 526 -12.55 3.98 16.45
CA VAL A 526 -12.28 4.82 15.28
C VAL A 526 -13.34 4.59 14.21
N HIS A 527 -13.67 3.33 13.95
CA HIS A 527 -14.63 2.94 12.92
C HIS A 527 -16.05 3.40 13.27
N VAL A 528 -16.44 3.31 14.54
CA VAL A 528 -17.73 3.79 15.04
C VAL A 528 -17.81 5.34 14.97
N ALA A 529 -16.75 6.05 15.39
CA ALA A 529 -16.69 7.50 15.28
C ALA A 529 -16.79 7.97 13.81
N ALA A 530 -16.15 7.25 12.89
CA ALA A 530 -16.23 7.52 11.45
C ALA A 530 -17.63 7.30 10.88
N ALA A 531 -18.35 6.29 11.35
CA ALA A 531 -19.75 6.07 10.96
C ALA A 531 -20.63 7.25 11.36
N TYR A 532 -20.52 7.68 12.62
CA TYR A 532 -21.28 8.83 13.12
C TYR A 532 -20.91 10.14 12.43
N TRP A 533 -19.61 10.42 12.25
CA TRP A 533 -19.17 11.62 11.53
C TRP A 533 -19.70 11.64 10.10
N SER A 534 -19.70 10.50 9.40
CA SER A 534 -20.17 10.42 8.01
C SER A 534 -21.66 10.78 7.90
N LEU A 535 -22.51 10.25 8.79
CA LEU A 535 -23.93 10.60 8.81
C LEU A 535 -24.19 12.01 9.33
N TYR A 536 -23.35 12.55 10.23
CA TYR A 536 -23.40 13.97 10.57
C TYR A 536 -23.19 14.86 9.33
N ARG A 537 -22.19 14.56 8.50
CA ARG A 537 -21.94 15.32 7.25
C ARG A 537 -23.15 15.28 6.32
N VAL A 538 -23.79 14.12 6.18
CA VAL A 538 -25.01 13.97 5.37
C VAL A 538 -26.16 14.76 5.98
N ALA A 539 -26.48 14.56 7.26
CA ALA A 539 -27.58 15.23 7.96
C ALA A 539 -27.44 16.75 7.93
N ARG A 540 -26.20 17.25 8.00
CA ARG A 540 -25.91 18.69 7.99
C ARG A 540 -26.10 19.32 6.61
N ALA A 541 -25.68 18.64 5.56
CA ALA A 541 -25.72 19.12 4.18
C ALA A 541 -27.07 18.84 3.48
N TYR A 542 -27.73 17.74 3.84
CA TYR A 542 -28.95 17.21 3.21
C TYR A 542 -29.98 16.81 4.28
N PRO A 543 -30.54 17.76 5.04
CA PRO A 543 -31.40 17.46 6.18
C PRO A 543 -32.66 16.65 5.81
N GLU A 544 -33.12 16.72 4.56
CA GLU A 544 -34.29 15.96 4.09
C GLU A 544 -34.02 14.46 3.89
N LEU A 545 -32.75 14.03 3.91
CA LEU A 545 -32.39 12.61 3.77
C LEU A 545 -32.32 11.86 5.08
N VAL A 546 -32.28 12.58 6.20
CA VAL A 546 -32.02 12.03 7.52
C VAL A 546 -33.22 12.38 8.40
N GLY A 547 -33.97 11.36 8.79
CA GLY A 547 -35.23 11.52 9.53
C GLY A 547 -35.19 11.01 10.96
N SER A 548 -34.25 10.12 11.30
CA SER A 548 -34.25 9.46 12.60
C SER A 548 -33.57 10.29 13.69
N ARG A 549 -32.40 10.86 13.37
CA ARG A 549 -31.58 11.64 14.32
C ARG A 549 -31.17 12.97 13.71
N THR A 550 -30.99 13.97 14.56
CA THR A 550 -30.51 15.29 14.13
C THR A 550 -29.01 15.26 13.85
N TRP A 551 -28.51 16.21 13.04
CA TRP A 551 -27.08 16.30 12.73
C TRP A 551 -26.22 16.43 13.99
N ASP A 552 -26.70 17.16 15.01
CA ASP A 552 -25.96 17.39 16.25
C ASP A 552 -25.88 16.13 17.11
N TRP A 553 -26.88 15.25 17.03
CA TRP A 553 -26.82 13.94 17.67
C TRP A 553 -25.65 13.12 17.10
N TYR A 554 -25.56 12.98 15.78
CA TYR A 554 -24.48 12.24 15.13
C TYR A 554 -23.09 12.80 15.49
N LEU A 555 -22.91 14.12 15.48
CA LEU A 555 -21.63 14.74 15.85
C LEU A 555 -21.28 14.48 17.34
N ASN A 556 -22.27 14.54 18.23
CA ASN A 556 -22.08 14.24 19.64
C ASN A 556 -21.76 12.75 19.88
N GLN A 557 -22.34 11.82 19.11
CA GLN A 557 -21.99 10.40 19.21
C GLN A 557 -20.56 10.14 18.74
N ALA A 558 -20.12 10.78 17.65
CA ALA A 558 -18.73 10.71 17.22
C ALA A 558 -17.79 11.21 18.32
N TYR A 559 -18.03 12.40 18.87
CA TYR A 559 -17.26 12.97 19.97
C TYR A 559 -17.23 12.07 21.22
N GLY A 560 -18.40 11.61 21.68
CA GLY A 560 -18.52 10.75 22.87
C GLY A 560 -17.77 9.44 22.72
N THR A 561 -17.84 8.83 21.53
CA THR A 561 -17.08 7.62 21.17
C THR A 561 -15.57 7.86 21.26
N ILE A 562 -15.08 8.98 20.71
CA ILE A 562 -13.65 9.32 20.75
C ILE A 562 -13.19 9.49 22.20
N MET A 563 -13.92 10.26 23.00
CA MET A 563 -13.53 10.50 24.39
C MET A 563 -13.56 9.21 25.21
N ARG A 564 -14.56 8.34 24.98
CA ARG A 564 -14.63 7.03 25.64
C ARG A 564 -13.47 6.12 25.30
N ALA A 565 -12.97 6.17 24.06
CA ALA A 565 -11.80 5.43 23.63
C ALA A 565 -10.52 5.83 24.38
N MET A 566 -10.47 7.06 24.90
CA MET A 566 -9.30 7.61 25.60
C MET A 566 -9.26 7.30 27.10
N GLU A 567 -10.29 6.62 27.62
CA GLU A 567 -10.34 6.21 29.02
C GLU A 567 -9.35 5.07 29.32
N SER A 568 -8.88 5.00 30.56
CA SER A 568 -7.77 4.11 30.95
C SER A 568 -8.07 2.60 30.90
N ASP A 569 -9.35 2.23 30.81
CA ASP A 569 -9.79 0.84 30.67
C ASP A 569 -9.81 0.36 29.22
N VAL A 570 -9.58 1.25 28.24
CA VAL A 570 -9.46 0.92 26.82
C VAL A 570 -7.99 0.76 26.45
N GLY A 571 -7.60 -0.43 26.01
CA GLY A 571 -6.25 -0.71 25.52
C GLY A 571 -5.93 0.03 24.22
N TYR A 572 -4.63 0.14 23.90
CA TYR A 572 -4.10 0.82 22.71
C TYR A 572 -4.41 2.32 22.59
N ASN A 573 -5.09 2.94 23.55
CA ASN A 573 -5.41 4.37 23.53
C ASN A 573 -4.20 5.32 23.55
N ARG A 574 -2.97 4.82 23.72
CA ARG A 574 -1.71 5.58 23.69
C ARG A 574 -0.88 5.38 22.42
N VAL A 575 -1.26 4.48 21.52
CA VAL A 575 -0.59 4.31 20.22
C VAL A 575 -1.34 5.05 19.11
N GLY A 576 -0.75 5.20 17.92
CA GLY A 576 -1.48 5.70 16.75
C GLY A 576 -2.53 4.69 16.28
N LEU A 577 -3.74 5.15 15.96
CA LEU A 577 -4.87 4.30 15.57
C LEU A 577 -5.13 4.35 14.06
N MET A 578 -5.62 3.23 13.53
CA MET A 578 -5.98 3.08 12.11
C MET A 578 -7.21 3.92 11.77
N GLY A 579 -7.07 4.89 10.85
CA GLY A 579 -8.15 5.80 10.46
C GLY A 579 -8.30 7.02 11.35
N GLU A 580 -7.33 7.28 12.23
CA GLU A 580 -7.42 8.29 13.30
C GLU A 580 -7.58 9.73 12.79
N THR A 581 -7.26 10.04 11.53
CA THR A 581 -7.51 11.37 10.93
C THR A 581 -8.97 11.79 11.10
N ILE A 582 -9.90 10.84 11.19
CA ILE A 582 -11.32 11.11 11.45
C ILE A 582 -11.57 11.85 12.77
N PHE A 583 -10.75 11.65 13.80
CA PHE A 583 -10.85 12.38 15.05
C PHE A 583 -10.52 13.86 14.84
N GLY A 584 -9.58 14.14 13.95
CA GLY A 584 -9.26 15.47 13.47
C GLY A 584 -10.41 16.13 12.72
N GLU A 585 -11.06 15.40 11.81
CA GLU A 585 -12.26 15.90 11.10
C GLU A 585 -13.41 16.20 12.07
N VAL A 586 -13.61 15.38 13.10
CA VAL A 586 -14.56 15.66 14.18
C VAL A 586 -14.18 16.93 14.95
N LEU A 587 -12.90 17.13 15.29
CA LEU A 587 -12.43 18.36 15.95
C LEU A 587 -12.71 19.61 15.10
N VAL A 588 -12.40 19.55 13.80
CA VAL A 588 -12.67 20.63 12.85
C VAL A 588 -14.16 20.96 12.83
N ASP A 589 -15.02 19.96 12.73
CA ASP A 589 -16.46 20.17 12.66
C ASP A 589 -17.10 20.59 14.00
N LEU A 590 -16.60 20.12 15.15
CA LEU A 590 -16.98 20.65 16.47
C LEU A 590 -16.69 22.15 16.57
N THR A 591 -15.54 22.57 16.07
CA THR A 591 -15.14 24.00 16.02
C THR A 591 -16.07 24.80 15.10
N ARG A 592 -16.33 24.29 13.89
CA ARG A 592 -17.22 24.94 12.90
C ARG A 592 -18.66 25.09 13.38
N GLU A 593 -19.14 24.16 14.22
CA GLU A 593 -20.49 24.21 14.81
C GLU A 593 -20.53 24.97 16.16
N GLY A 594 -19.41 25.54 16.62
CA GLY A 594 -19.35 26.33 17.85
C GLY A 594 -19.43 25.49 19.14
N GLN A 595 -19.14 24.20 19.08
CA GLN A 595 -19.08 23.30 20.24
C GLN A 595 -17.73 23.40 20.96
N THR A 596 -17.39 24.59 21.46
CA THR A 596 -16.06 24.93 21.98
C THR A 596 -15.61 24.01 23.12
N SER A 597 -16.48 23.68 24.07
CA SER A 597 -16.10 22.81 25.20
C SER A 597 -15.73 21.39 24.75
N GLN A 598 -16.48 20.82 23.81
CA GLN A 598 -16.15 19.52 23.22
C GLN A 598 -14.84 19.57 22.44
N ALA A 599 -14.65 20.62 21.62
CA ALA A 599 -13.43 20.84 20.86
C ALA A 599 -12.19 20.97 21.78
N ASP A 600 -12.29 21.74 22.86
CA ASP A 600 -11.21 21.93 23.84
C ASP A 600 -10.84 20.61 24.54
N ASN A 601 -11.85 19.84 24.96
CA ASN A 601 -11.64 18.54 25.61
C ASN A 601 -10.95 17.53 24.68
N LEU A 602 -11.42 17.44 23.42
CA LEU A 602 -10.80 16.56 22.43
C LEU A 602 -9.37 17.00 22.13
N THR A 603 -9.15 18.30 21.95
CA THR A 603 -7.81 18.88 21.75
C THR A 603 -6.87 18.50 22.90
N GLN A 604 -7.33 18.60 24.15
CA GLN A 604 -6.52 18.25 25.32
C GLN A 604 -6.16 16.75 25.35
N ALA A 605 -7.13 15.87 25.05
CA ALA A 605 -6.89 14.42 25.01
C ALA A 605 -5.85 14.06 23.95
N MET A 606 -5.97 14.63 22.75
CA MET A 606 -5.05 14.37 21.64
C MET A 606 -3.67 14.99 21.87
N MET A 607 -3.59 16.17 22.46
CA MET A 607 -2.33 16.79 22.86
C MET A 607 -1.55 15.89 23.83
N SER A 608 -2.23 15.25 24.79
CA SER A 608 -1.57 14.32 25.72
C SER A 608 -0.89 13.15 24.99
N ARG A 609 -1.50 12.63 23.92
CA ARG A 609 -0.90 11.55 23.11
C ARG A 609 0.24 12.06 22.25
N ALA A 610 0.04 13.21 21.59
CA ALA A 610 1.08 13.83 20.77
C ALA A 610 2.36 14.15 21.55
N VAL A 611 2.24 14.66 22.79
CA VAL A 611 3.40 14.91 23.67
C VAL A 611 4.17 13.62 23.99
N GLN A 612 3.47 12.50 24.19
CA GLN A 612 4.12 11.20 24.39
C GLN A 612 4.89 10.79 23.13
N TRP A 613 4.23 10.81 21.96
CA TRP A 613 4.85 10.41 20.70
C TRP A 613 6.05 11.27 20.31
N ASP A 614 6.03 12.56 20.64
CA ASP A 614 7.15 13.46 20.37
C ASP A 614 8.38 13.16 21.24
N SER A 615 8.19 12.50 22.39
CA SER A 615 9.28 12.04 23.25
C SER A 615 9.87 10.69 22.83
N GLU A 616 9.20 9.94 21.95
CA GLU A 616 9.57 8.59 21.55
C GLU A 616 10.41 8.58 20.26
N GLU A 617 11.43 7.72 20.21
CA GLU A 617 12.22 7.54 18.98
C GLU A 617 11.37 6.94 17.85
N VAL A 618 10.50 5.97 18.18
CA VAL A 618 9.62 5.26 17.23
C VAL A 618 8.19 5.21 17.78
N PRO A 619 7.36 6.24 17.53
CA PRO A 619 6.00 6.35 18.10
C PRO A 619 4.92 5.61 17.30
N TYR A 620 5.28 4.66 16.45
CA TYR A 620 4.37 4.05 15.47
C TYR A 620 3.86 2.66 15.86
N GLY A 621 4.31 2.12 17.00
CA GLY A 621 3.98 0.75 17.38
C GLY A 621 2.48 0.56 17.54
N SER A 622 1.99 -0.62 17.13
CA SER A 622 0.61 -1.10 17.29
C SER A 622 0.62 -2.39 18.14
N GLU A 623 -0.16 -3.41 17.78
CA GLU A 623 0.11 -4.82 18.10
C GLU A 623 1.50 -5.28 17.64
N MET A 624 2.09 -4.62 16.63
CA MET A 624 3.43 -4.88 16.10
C MET A 624 4.27 -3.60 16.06
N ALA A 625 5.53 -3.68 16.46
CA ALA A 625 6.39 -2.51 16.61
C ALA A 625 6.89 -1.88 15.28
N TRP A 626 6.55 -2.47 14.14
CA TRP A 626 7.17 -2.20 12.83
C TRP A 626 6.16 -2.05 11.69
N ASP A 627 4.87 -2.19 11.97
CA ASP A 627 3.84 -2.09 10.94
C ASP A 627 3.58 -0.64 10.50
N SER A 628 2.68 -0.49 9.52
CA SER A 628 2.30 0.79 8.92
C SER A 628 0.97 1.32 9.46
N THR A 629 0.61 0.99 10.70
CA THR A 629 -0.71 1.31 11.27
C THR A 629 -0.77 2.70 11.91
N GLY A 630 0.20 3.07 12.76
CA GLY A 630 0.10 4.27 13.62
C GLY A 630 0.52 5.60 12.96
N GLN A 631 1.21 5.57 11.82
CA GLN A 631 1.85 6.74 11.21
C GLN A 631 0.84 7.82 10.83
N GLU A 632 -0.34 7.45 10.37
CA GLU A 632 -1.41 8.39 10.02
C GLU A 632 -1.81 9.29 11.20
N GLY A 633 -2.24 8.70 12.32
CA GLY A 633 -2.67 9.43 13.52
C GLY A 633 -1.53 10.23 14.16
N VAL A 634 -0.34 9.63 14.26
CA VAL A 634 0.85 10.30 14.80
C VAL A 634 1.19 11.54 13.97
N TYR A 635 1.19 11.42 12.64
CA TYR A 635 1.47 12.55 11.75
C TYR A 635 0.42 13.65 11.91
N TYR A 636 -0.88 13.30 11.89
CA TYR A 636 -1.95 14.28 11.96
C TYR A 636 -1.82 15.17 13.20
N TRP A 637 -1.73 14.56 14.39
CA TRP A 637 -1.71 15.30 15.65
C TRP A 637 -0.40 16.02 15.91
N THR A 638 0.74 15.41 15.59
CA THR A 638 2.04 16.09 15.77
C THR A 638 2.17 17.29 14.83
N LYS A 639 1.65 17.20 13.60
CA LYS A 639 1.50 18.36 12.72
C LYS A 639 0.56 19.41 13.30
N HIS A 640 -0.63 19.00 13.74
CA HIS A 640 -1.64 19.90 14.29
C HIS A 640 -1.10 20.71 15.49
N PHE A 641 -0.28 20.10 16.34
CA PHE A 641 0.32 20.75 17.51
C PHE A 641 1.71 21.37 17.27
N GLY A 642 2.19 21.42 16.02
CA GLY A 642 3.47 22.06 15.68
C GLY A 642 4.73 21.28 16.07
N MET A 643 4.61 19.98 16.34
CA MET A 643 5.72 19.06 16.66
C MET A 643 6.42 18.59 15.37
N THR A 644 7.14 19.51 14.73
CA THR A 644 7.68 19.34 13.37
C THR A 644 8.70 18.20 13.24
N THR A 645 9.48 17.92 14.28
CA THR A 645 10.46 16.80 14.28
C THR A 645 9.75 15.46 14.10
N THR A 646 8.72 15.20 14.89
CA THR A 646 7.97 13.94 14.80
C THR A 646 7.11 13.86 13.54
N ALA A 647 6.51 14.97 13.09
CA ALA A 647 5.82 15.00 11.80
C ALA A 647 6.76 14.65 10.63
N THR A 648 7.97 15.22 10.59
CA THR A 648 8.99 14.93 9.56
C THR A 648 9.48 13.47 9.64
N LYS A 649 9.74 12.99 10.86
CA LYS A 649 10.09 11.59 11.12
C LYS A 649 9.03 10.63 10.59
N THR A 650 7.75 11.01 10.67
CA THR A 650 6.63 10.19 10.21
C THR A 650 6.53 10.18 8.68
N VAL A 651 6.68 11.32 8.02
CA VAL A 651 6.76 11.39 6.55
C VAL A 651 7.88 10.50 6.02
N ASN A 652 9.08 10.58 6.62
CA ASN A 652 10.21 9.75 6.22
C ASN A 652 9.91 8.26 6.42
N SER A 653 9.34 7.87 7.57
CA SER A 653 8.92 6.49 7.83
C SER A 653 7.98 5.96 6.73
N VAL A 654 6.95 6.74 6.34
CA VAL A 654 6.03 6.36 5.26
C VAL A 654 6.75 6.18 3.92
N LEU A 655 7.67 7.08 3.56
CA LEU A 655 8.47 6.95 2.33
C LEU A 655 9.41 5.73 2.35
N GLY A 656 9.76 5.22 3.54
CA GLY A 656 10.52 3.99 3.72
C GLY A 656 9.79 2.75 3.18
N TYR A 657 8.45 2.74 3.19
CA TYR A 657 7.65 1.56 2.81
C TYR A 657 6.55 1.81 1.76
N MET A 658 6.38 3.04 1.27
CA MET A 658 5.34 3.41 0.29
C MET A 658 5.98 3.85 -1.05
N PRO A 659 5.82 3.07 -2.15
CA PRO A 659 6.54 3.33 -3.39
C PRO A 659 6.02 4.37 -4.38
N THR A 660 6.94 4.83 -5.22
CA THR A 660 6.67 5.28 -6.58
C THR A 660 7.22 4.21 -7.53
N ILE A 661 6.34 3.48 -8.22
CA ILE A 661 6.71 2.36 -9.12
C ILE A 661 5.77 2.39 -10.34
N PRO A 662 6.24 2.16 -11.58
CA PRO A 662 5.38 2.13 -12.77
C PRO A 662 4.49 0.89 -12.92
N HIS A 663 3.78 0.54 -11.85
CA HIS A 663 2.92 -0.62 -11.75
C HIS A 663 1.78 -0.31 -10.79
N TRP A 664 0.53 -0.49 -11.21
CA TRP A 664 -0.67 -0.21 -10.42
C TRP A 664 -0.62 -0.83 -9.03
N GLY A 665 -0.25 -2.12 -8.93
CA GLY A 665 -0.20 -2.82 -7.64
C GLY A 665 0.92 -2.43 -6.67
N TRP A 666 1.92 -1.64 -7.11
CA TRP A 666 3.05 -1.24 -6.26
C TRP A 666 3.16 0.27 -6.07
N ASN A 667 2.63 1.08 -7.00
CA ASN A 667 2.59 2.53 -6.85
C ASN A 667 1.71 2.94 -5.66
N GLY A 668 2.32 3.60 -4.67
CA GLY A 668 1.67 4.00 -3.43
C GLY A 668 1.15 2.83 -2.58
N ASN A 669 1.55 1.60 -2.87
CA ASN A 669 1.16 0.44 -2.08
C ASN A 669 2.01 0.38 -0.80
N ALA A 670 1.46 0.82 0.33
CA ALA A 670 2.17 0.74 1.62
C ALA A 670 2.45 -0.73 1.97
N ARG A 671 3.66 -1.03 2.44
CA ARG A 671 4.04 -2.42 2.75
C ARG A 671 3.20 -3.02 3.87
N ARG A 672 2.41 -4.04 3.51
CA ARG A 672 1.70 -4.97 4.41
C ARG A 672 1.65 -6.37 3.81
N TYR A 673 1.63 -7.39 4.67
CA TYR A 673 1.73 -8.77 4.19
C TYR A 673 1.12 -9.88 5.07
N TRP A 674 0.43 -9.55 6.15
CA TRP A 674 -0.09 -10.58 7.09
C TRP A 674 -1.58 -10.47 7.40
N ASP A 675 -2.21 -9.33 7.10
CA ASP A 675 -3.61 -9.06 7.44
C ASP A 675 -4.64 -10.02 6.80
N ASN A 676 -4.29 -10.72 5.71
CA ASN A 676 -5.12 -11.79 5.15
C ASN A 676 -5.37 -12.93 6.15
N ILE A 677 -4.48 -13.13 7.14
CA ILE A 677 -4.72 -14.07 8.26
C ILE A 677 -5.91 -13.61 9.11
N TYR A 678 -6.11 -12.30 9.27
CA TYR A 678 -7.11 -11.71 10.16
C TYR A 678 -8.41 -11.32 9.46
N ALA A 679 -8.36 -10.91 8.19
CA ALA A 679 -9.52 -10.37 7.49
C ALA A 679 -9.75 -10.99 6.09
N GLY A 680 -8.77 -11.67 5.53
CA GLY A 680 -8.86 -12.31 4.20
C GLY A 680 -9.53 -13.67 4.23
N LYS A 681 -10.07 -14.08 3.08
CA LYS A 681 -10.55 -15.45 2.84
C LYS A 681 -9.38 -16.40 2.65
N LEU A 682 -8.43 -16.04 1.79
CA LEU A 682 -7.21 -16.82 1.58
C LEU A 682 -6.15 -16.36 2.59
N GLN A 683 -6.11 -17.06 3.72
CA GLN A 683 -5.18 -16.78 4.81
C GLN A 683 -3.74 -17.09 4.40
N ARG A 684 -2.90 -16.06 4.22
CA ARG A 684 -1.52 -16.20 3.77
C ARG A 684 -0.62 -15.04 4.21
N ILE A 685 0.66 -15.33 4.48
CA ILE A 685 1.73 -14.33 4.62
C ILE A 685 2.34 -14.04 3.24
N GLU A 686 1.99 -12.89 2.68
CA GLU A 686 2.20 -12.48 1.29
C GLU A 686 2.08 -10.97 1.17
N ARG A 687 2.88 -10.32 0.31
CA ARG A 687 2.66 -8.91 -0.04
C ARG A 687 1.21 -8.66 -0.52
N GLN A 688 0.50 -7.84 0.23
CA GLN A 688 -0.84 -7.42 -0.12
C GLN A 688 -0.78 -6.18 -1.01
N ILE A 689 -1.53 -6.21 -2.10
CA ILE A 689 -1.65 -5.07 -3.01
C ILE A 689 -2.92 -4.30 -2.68
N HIS A 690 -2.76 -3.00 -2.38
CA HIS A 690 -3.82 -2.05 -2.04
C HIS A 690 -4.73 -2.51 -0.89
N HIS A 691 -4.08 -3.04 0.16
CA HIS A 691 -4.67 -3.19 1.49
C HIS A 691 -4.86 -1.83 2.18
N TYR A 692 -5.61 -1.78 3.30
CA TYR A 692 -6.02 -0.53 3.95
C TYR A 692 -4.87 0.43 4.26
N GLY A 693 -3.69 -0.11 4.56
CA GLY A 693 -2.51 0.70 4.90
C GLY A 693 -2.14 1.70 3.80
N SER A 694 -2.46 1.42 2.54
CA SER A 694 -2.14 2.30 1.41
C SER A 694 -2.97 3.59 1.43
N GLY A 695 -4.29 3.47 1.64
CA GLY A 695 -5.21 4.61 1.67
C GLY A 695 -4.97 5.51 2.87
N LEU A 696 -4.67 4.93 4.03
CA LEU A 696 -4.43 5.70 5.27
C LEU A 696 -3.08 6.42 5.25
N ASN A 697 -2.00 5.74 4.86
CA ASN A 697 -0.67 6.38 4.82
C ASN A 697 -0.54 7.40 3.68
N ALA A 698 -1.39 7.32 2.64
CA ALA A 698 -1.52 8.38 1.66
C ALA A 698 -1.90 9.74 2.28
N LEU A 699 -2.68 9.75 3.38
CA LEU A 699 -3.07 10.99 4.07
C LEU A 699 -1.85 11.76 4.58
N VAL A 700 -0.84 11.04 5.09
CA VAL A 700 0.42 11.62 5.56
C VAL A 700 1.13 12.34 4.42
N LEU A 701 1.34 11.65 3.29
CA LEU A 701 2.09 12.20 2.16
C LEU A 701 1.34 13.33 1.46
N LEU A 702 0.02 13.19 1.26
CA LEU A 702 -0.79 14.24 0.64
C LEU A 702 -0.88 15.48 1.52
N SER A 703 -0.97 15.31 2.85
CA SER A 703 -0.95 16.43 3.78
C SER A 703 0.43 17.10 3.85
N ALA A 704 1.51 16.33 3.78
CA ALA A 704 2.87 16.86 3.70
C ALA A 704 3.11 17.63 2.39
N PHE A 705 2.66 17.09 1.26
CA PHE A 705 2.66 17.78 -0.03
C PHE A 705 1.85 19.08 0.01
N ARG A 706 0.69 19.08 0.67
CA ARG A 706 -0.06 20.33 0.84
C ARG A 706 0.76 21.38 1.59
N SER A 707 1.55 21.00 2.59
CA SER A 707 2.43 21.94 3.30
C SER A 707 3.66 22.37 2.51
N ASP A 708 4.21 21.51 1.65
CA ASP A 708 5.32 21.80 0.74
C ASP A 708 5.01 21.30 -0.67
N PRO A 709 4.33 22.13 -1.50
CA PRO A 709 3.90 21.72 -2.83
C PRO A 709 5.05 21.60 -3.85
N SER A 710 6.30 21.89 -3.45
CA SER A 710 7.47 21.71 -4.30
C SER A 710 7.97 20.25 -4.32
N ASP A 711 7.68 19.48 -3.27
CA ASP A 711 8.07 18.07 -3.16
C ASP A 711 7.06 17.14 -3.84
N THR A 712 7.08 17.15 -5.17
CA THR A 712 6.17 16.35 -6.02
C THR A 712 6.30 14.83 -5.83
N TYR A 713 7.38 14.34 -5.21
CA TYR A 713 7.52 12.93 -4.86
C TYR A 713 6.46 12.48 -3.85
N LEU A 714 6.12 13.36 -2.89
CA LEU A 714 5.07 13.13 -1.91
C LEU A 714 3.70 12.97 -2.57
N LEU A 715 3.41 13.82 -3.57
CA LEU A 715 2.17 13.72 -4.34
C LEU A 715 2.11 12.43 -5.15
N GLN A 716 3.19 12.06 -5.85
CA GLN A 716 3.23 10.84 -6.65
C GLN A 716 2.95 9.59 -5.82
N ALA A 717 3.65 9.44 -4.68
CA ALA A 717 3.45 8.31 -3.78
C ALA A 717 2.06 8.36 -3.10
N GLY A 718 1.69 9.51 -2.54
CA GLY A 718 0.41 9.71 -1.84
C GLY A 718 -0.80 9.48 -2.74
N TYR A 719 -0.77 9.97 -3.97
CA TYR A 719 -1.88 9.78 -4.91
C TYR A 719 -1.96 8.33 -5.42
N GLY A 720 -0.82 7.64 -5.52
CA GLY A 720 -0.80 6.19 -5.74
C GLY A 720 -1.59 5.44 -4.68
N GLY A 721 -1.36 5.74 -3.39
CA GLY A 721 -2.03 5.05 -2.29
C GLY A 721 -3.51 5.43 -2.15
N THR A 722 -3.87 6.70 -2.35
CA THR A 722 -5.27 7.15 -2.26
C THR A 722 -6.13 6.57 -3.39
N SER A 723 -5.55 6.27 -4.56
CA SER A 723 -6.28 5.62 -5.66
C SER A 723 -6.42 4.10 -5.50
N GLY A 724 -5.62 3.47 -4.64
CA GLY A 724 -5.62 2.03 -4.36
C GLY A 724 -7.02 1.44 -4.14
N PRO A 725 -7.83 1.98 -3.21
CA PRO A 725 -9.17 1.45 -2.90
C PRO A 725 -10.15 1.39 -4.08
N LEU A 726 -9.94 2.17 -5.16
CA LEU A 726 -10.76 2.08 -6.37
C LEU A 726 -10.50 0.78 -7.14
N SER A 727 -9.27 0.28 -7.11
CA SER A 727 -8.92 -0.96 -7.82
C SER A 727 -9.54 -2.20 -7.16
N ASN A 728 -9.78 -2.16 -5.85
CA ASN A 728 -10.40 -3.25 -5.09
C ASN A 728 -11.88 -3.46 -5.45
N ILE A 729 -12.54 -2.44 -6.00
CA ILE A 729 -13.96 -2.48 -6.34
C ILE A 729 -14.14 -3.09 -7.73
N ASN A 730 -14.79 -4.25 -7.79
CA ASN A 730 -15.02 -4.94 -9.06
C ASN A 730 -16.24 -4.37 -9.83
N THR A 731 -16.55 -4.96 -10.99
CA THR A 731 -17.64 -4.49 -11.86
C THR A 731 -19.04 -4.54 -11.25
N ASP A 732 -19.25 -5.37 -10.24
CA ASP A 732 -20.53 -5.53 -9.55
C ASP A 732 -20.69 -4.52 -8.40
N GLY A 733 -19.58 -3.92 -7.94
CA GLY A 733 -19.52 -3.05 -6.78
C GLY A 733 -18.97 -3.70 -5.51
N PHE A 734 -18.57 -4.98 -5.56
CA PHE A 734 -17.92 -5.62 -4.41
C PHE A 734 -16.49 -5.12 -4.26
N ALA A 735 -16.12 -4.75 -3.03
CA ALA A 735 -14.77 -4.34 -2.67
C ALA A 735 -14.04 -5.46 -1.93
N ALA A 736 -12.92 -5.92 -2.46
CA ALA A 736 -12.07 -6.93 -1.83
C ALA A 736 -11.11 -6.34 -0.77
N ALA A 737 -10.76 -7.14 0.24
CA ALA A 737 -9.82 -6.74 1.30
C ALA A 737 -8.43 -6.36 0.75
N SER A 738 -7.89 -7.18 -0.16
CA SER A 738 -6.62 -6.92 -0.84
C SER A 738 -6.49 -7.73 -2.14
N PHE A 739 -5.43 -7.50 -2.92
CA PHE A 739 -5.03 -8.36 -4.04
C PHE A 739 -3.81 -9.20 -3.67
N HIS A 740 -3.88 -10.50 -3.98
CA HIS A 740 -2.81 -11.48 -3.78
C HIS A 740 -1.72 -11.32 -4.85
N SER A 741 -0.52 -10.90 -4.46
CA SER A 741 0.60 -10.61 -5.36
C SER A 741 1.36 -11.84 -5.88
N TRP A 742 1.18 -13.03 -5.33
CA TRP A 742 1.94 -14.20 -5.77
C TRP A 742 1.59 -14.57 -7.22
N PRO A 743 2.60 -14.83 -8.08
CA PRO A 743 2.38 -15.17 -9.49
C PRO A 743 1.45 -16.36 -9.76
N ASP A 744 1.37 -17.30 -8.81
CA ASP A 744 0.49 -18.48 -8.85
C ASP A 744 -0.98 -18.19 -8.46
N THR A 745 -1.26 -16.96 -7.99
CA THR A 745 -2.57 -16.57 -7.46
C THR A 745 -3.16 -15.39 -8.21
N LEU A 746 -2.47 -14.24 -8.21
CA LEU A 746 -2.82 -13.00 -8.92
C LEU A 746 -4.33 -12.71 -9.01
N LYS A 747 -5.02 -12.67 -7.85
CA LYS A 747 -6.46 -12.40 -7.76
C LYS A 747 -6.80 -11.50 -6.57
N TRP A 748 -7.96 -10.85 -6.64
CA TRP A 748 -8.60 -10.22 -5.50
C TRP A 748 -8.99 -11.26 -4.45
N ASP A 749 -8.85 -10.93 -3.16
CA ASP A 749 -9.33 -11.79 -2.07
C ASP A 749 -10.86 -11.95 -2.15
N GLY A 750 -11.35 -13.11 -1.70
CA GLY A 750 -12.77 -13.45 -1.76
C GLY A 750 -13.62 -12.69 -0.73
N TYR A 751 -13.03 -12.16 0.34
CA TYR A 751 -13.73 -11.41 1.38
C TYR A 751 -13.60 -9.91 1.18
N SER A 752 -14.65 -9.17 1.57
CA SER A 752 -14.54 -7.72 1.73
C SER A 752 -13.63 -7.34 2.90
N GLY A 753 -13.56 -8.18 3.93
CA GLY A 753 -12.63 -8.09 5.06
C GLY A 753 -12.50 -6.69 5.62
N ASP A 754 -11.27 -6.23 5.76
CA ASP A 754 -10.84 -4.95 6.31
C ASP A 754 -10.64 -3.86 5.23
N TYR A 755 -11.45 -3.89 4.16
CA TYR A 755 -11.41 -2.88 3.09
C TYR A 755 -11.74 -1.45 3.58
N GLY A 756 -12.70 -1.33 4.50
CA GLY A 756 -13.32 -0.05 4.90
C GLY A 756 -12.33 1.03 5.37
N PRO A 757 -11.35 0.74 6.24
CA PRO A 757 -10.34 1.72 6.65
C PRO A 757 -9.54 2.29 5.48
N GLY A 758 -9.21 1.47 4.47
CA GLY A 758 -8.54 1.94 3.25
C GLY A 758 -9.39 2.92 2.46
N PHE A 759 -10.68 2.60 2.33
CA PHE A 759 -11.66 3.47 1.68
C PHE A 759 -11.90 4.77 2.45
N LEU A 760 -11.91 4.75 3.79
CA LEU A 760 -11.91 5.95 4.62
C LEU A 760 -10.71 6.86 4.29
N GLY A 761 -9.51 6.28 4.17
CA GLY A 761 -8.31 7.00 3.72
C GLY A 761 -8.49 7.66 2.35
N MET A 762 -9.14 6.99 1.40
CA MET A 762 -9.49 7.59 0.10
C MET A 762 -10.48 8.75 0.26
N VAL A 763 -11.57 8.58 1.02
CA VAL A 763 -12.59 9.62 1.28
C VAL A 763 -11.94 10.89 1.86
N LEU A 764 -11.03 10.72 2.82
CA LEU A 764 -10.34 11.83 3.50
C LEU A 764 -9.22 12.45 2.66
N GLY A 765 -8.56 11.68 1.79
CA GLY A 765 -7.36 12.13 1.06
C GLY A 765 -7.59 12.57 -0.38
N SER A 766 -8.54 11.94 -1.07
CA SER A 766 -8.77 12.14 -2.51
C SER A 766 -9.28 13.54 -2.82
N GLY A 767 -8.91 14.02 -4.01
CA GLY A 767 -9.27 15.33 -4.53
C GLY A 767 -8.51 15.59 -5.82
N THR A 768 -8.67 16.79 -6.38
CA THR A 768 -7.87 17.24 -7.53
C THR A 768 -6.68 18.05 -7.03
N TYR A 769 -5.47 17.67 -7.43
CA TYR A 769 -4.23 18.35 -7.03
C TYR A 769 -3.51 18.86 -8.26
N VAL A 770 -3.10 20.11 -8.24
CA VAL A 770 -2.23 20.69 -9.27
C VAL A 770 -0.85 20.90 -8.67
N ALA A 771 0.18 20.48 -9.40
CA ALA A 771 1.56 20.59 -8.95
C ALA A 771 2.46 21.08 -10.09
N GLU A 772 3.49 21.85 -9.74
CA GLU A 772 4.55 22.24 -10.67
C GLU A 772 5.69 21.22 -10.56
N HIS A 773 5.79 20.31 -11.52
CA HIS A 773 6.85 19.30 -11.55
C HIS A 773 8.12 19.87 -12.19
N ALA A 774 9.24 19.82 -11.49
CA ALA A 774 10.50 20.44 -11.93
C ALA A 774 10.98 20.02 -13.33
N THR A 775 10.61 18.82 -13.79
CA THR A 775 10.97 18.33 -15.14
C THR A 775 9.83 18.41 -16.16
N PHE A 776 8.57 18.32 -15.72
CA PHE A 776 7.43 18.11 -16.63
C PHE A 776 6.50 19.33 -16.69
N GLY A 777 6.80 20.37 -15.91
CA GLY A 777 5.96 21.53 -15.76
C GLY A 777 4.71 21.22 -14.94
N LEU A 778 3.67 21.99 -15.18
CA LEU A 778 2.39 21.84 -14.51
C LEU A 778 1.73 20.48 -14.83
N VAL A 779 1.29 19.78 -13.79
CA VAL A 779 0.56 18.51 -13.86
C VAL A 779 -0.68 18.53 -12.97
N ALA A 780 -1.71 17.73 -13.30
CA ALA A 780 -2.92 17.58 -12.50
C ALA A 780 -3.18 16.11 -12.15
N TYR A 781 -3.51 15.86 -10.88
CA TYR A 781 -3.95 14.58 -10.37
C TYR A 781 -5.45 14.66 -10.05
N GLY A 782 -6.26 13.70 -10.48
CA GLY A 782 -7.73 13.72 -10.26
C GLY A 782 -8.48 14.77 -11.09
N GLY A 783 -7.86 15.26 -12.15
CA GLY A 783 -8.41 16.23 -13.09
C GLY A 783 -7.51 16.36 -14.32
N VAL A 784 -7.95 17.12 -15.31
CA VAL A 784 -7.24 17.28 -16.59
C VAL A 784 -6.84 18.74 -16.76
N LEU A 785 -5.59 19.00 -17.18
CA LEU A 785 -5.17 20.35 -17.49
C LEU A 785 -5.69 20.80 -18.86
N GLU A 786 -6.40 21.93 -18.88
CA GLU A 786 -6.85 22.60 -20.09
C GLU A 786 -6.28 24.02 -20.14
N SER A 787 -5.36 24.28 -21.05
CA SER A 787 -4.77 25.60 -21.25
C SER A 787 -5.68 26.48 -22.12
N ASN A 788 -6.06 27.66 -21.63
CA ASN A 788 -6.82 28.63 -22.41
C ASN A 788 -5.90 29.64 -23.13
N THR A 789 -6.33 30.17 -24.27
CA THR A 789 -5.63 31.20 -25.06
C THR A 789 -5.37 32.52 -24.32
N ASN A 790 -5.99 32.72 -23.14
CA ASN A 790 -5.94 33.96 -22.36
C ASN A 790 -5.04 33.86 -21.11
N GLY A 791 -4.12 32.88 -21.04
CA GLY A 791 -3.08 32.80 -20.00
C GLY A 791 -3.50 32.20 -18.66
N GLY A 792 -4.73 31.69 -18.53
CA GLY A 792 -5.19 30.95 -17.33
C GLY A 792 -5.31 29.45 -17.56
N VAL A 793 -5.13 28.66 -16.50
CA VAL A 793 -5.24 27.20 -16.49
C VAL A 793 -6.64 26.82 -16.01
N SER A 794 -7.37 26.03 -16.80
CA SER A 794 -8.65 25.42 -16.43
C SER A 794 -8.42 23.96 -16.09
N VAL A 795 -9.10 23.46 -15.06
CA VAL A 795 -8.97 22.07 -14.61
C VAL A 795 -10.36 21.48 -14.34
N PRO A 796 -10.93 20.71 -15.28
CA PRO A 796 -12.07 19.84 -15.00
C PRO A 796 -11.70 18.78 -13.96
N VAL A 797 -12.60 18.59 -12.99
CA VAL A 797 -12.43 17.61 -11.90
C VAL A 797 -13.02 16.27 -12.33
N GLN A 798 -12.21 15.20 -12.24
CA GLN A 798 -12.60 13.86 -12.71
C GLN A 798 -12.39 12.76 -11.66
N GLY A 799 -11.74 13.06 -10.53
CA GLY A 799 -11.53 12.11 -9.44
C GLY A 799 -12.82 11.64 -8.76
N PRO A 800 -12.75 10.58 -7.92
CA PRO A 800 -13.91 10.02 -7.21
C PRO A 800 -14.48 10.98 -6.17
N VAL A 801 -13.66 11.87 -5.60
CA VAL A 801 -14.06 12.87 -4.62
C VAL A 801 -14.06 14.24 -5.27
N ARG A 802 -15.25 14.72 -5.66
CA ARG A 802 -15.44 16.04 -6.29
C ARG A 802 -15.70 17.16 -5.27
N ARG A 803 -15.08 17.09 -4.09
CA ARG A 803 -15.31 18.04 -2.98
C ARG A 803 -14.05 18.75 -2.49
N ARG A 804 -12.91 18.48 -3.11
CA ARG A 804 -11.60 18.95 -2.67
C ARG A 804 -10.71 19.24 -3.86
N VAL A 805 -10.17 20.45 -3.92
CA VAL A 805 -9.14 20.83 -4.90
C VAL A 805 -7.98 21.52 -4.19
N PHE A 806 -6.75 21.21 -4.58
CA PHE A 806 -5.54 21.87 -4.08
C PHE A 806 -4.72 22.42 -5.24
N VAL A 807 -4.50 23.74 -5.24
CA VAL A 807 -3.69 24.43 -6.24
C VAL A 807 -2.29 24.63 -5.67
N GLY A 808 -1.40 23.66 -5.90
CA GLY A 808 -0.05 23.64 -5.35
C GLY A 808 0.78 24.90 -5.61
N PRO A 809 0.83 25.44 -6.85
CA PRO A 809 1.54 26.69 -7.14
C PRO A 809 1.08 27.90 -6.31
N LEU A 810 -0.17 27.88 -5.83
CA LEU A 810 -0.75 28.94 -5.00
C LEU A 810 -0.79 28.58 -3.51
N GLY A 811 -0.58 27.31 -3.16
CA GLY A 811 -0.69 26.81 -1.79
C GLY A 811 -2.10 26.94 -1.20
N VAL A 812 -3.15 26.72 -2.02
CA VAL A 812 -4.56 26.90 -1.63
C VAL A 812 -5.32 25.59 -1.71
N LEU A 813 -5.93 25.18 -0.61
CA LEU A 813 -6.88 24.06 -0.50
C LEU A 813 -8.30 24.60 -0.46
N ILE A 814 -9.16 24.15 -1.37
CA ILE A 814 -10.58 24.49 -1.41
C ILE A 814 -11.39 23.22 -1.16
N THR A 815 -12.31 23.27 -0.20
CA THR A 815 -13.21 22.17 0.15
C THR A 815 -14.66 22.61 0.22
N ILE A 816 -15.60 21.72 -0.07
CA ILE A 816 -17.05 21.93 0.08
C ILE A 816 -17.72 20.78 0.85
N ASP A 817 -18.79 21.06 1.60
CA ASP A 817 -19.55 20.03 2.33
C ASP A 817 -20.70 19.37 1.56
N ALA A 818 -21.22 20.05 0.53
CA ALA A 818 -22.37 19.61 -0.25
C ALA A 818 -22.17 19.90 -1.75
N GLY A 819 -22.86 19.14 -2.60
CA GLY A 819 -22.72 19.27 -4.05
C GLY A 819 -21.36 18.74 -4.56
N SER A 820 -20.89 19.34 -5.65
CA SER A 820 -19.65 18.96 -6.35
C SER A 820 -18.92 20.17 -6.93
N ILE A 821 -17.59 20.08 -7.01
CA ILE A 821 -16.72 20.95 -7.80
C ILE A 821 -16.60 20.33 -9.18
N GLN A 822 -17.08 21.02 -10.21
CA GLN A 822 -17.00 20.54 -11.60
C GLN A 822 -15.68 20.91 -12.26
N SER A 823 -15.21 22.13 -12.00
CA SER A 823 -13.95 22.64 -12.51
C SER A 823 -13.46 23.81 -11.67
N PHE A 824 -12.20 24.16 -11.83
CA PHE A 824 -11.66 25.42 -11.35
C PHE A 824 -10.68 26.01 -12.36
N ARG A 825 -10.47 27.32 -12.28
CA ARG A 825 -9.54 28.07 -13.10
C ARG A 825 -8.69 29.00 -12.24
N PHE A 826 -7.42 29.09 -12.56
CA PHE A 826 -6.48 29.99 -11.90
C PHE A 826 -5.46 30.55 -12.92
N ASP A 827 -4.82 31.66 -12.59
CA ASP A 827 -3.63 32.16 -13.27
C ASP A 827 -2.37 31.93 -12.44
N ALA A 828 -1.19 32.06 -13.06
CA ALA A 828 0.09 31.80 -12.40
C ALA A 828 0.38 32.76 -11.23
N GLU A 829 -0.22 33.95 -11.24
CA GLU A 829 -0.05 34.98 -10.20
C GLU A 829 -1.02 34.74 -9.02
N GLY A 830 -2.06 33.92 -9.23
CA GLY A 830 -3.11 33.62 -8.28
C GLY A 830 -3.98 34.82 -7.94
N ALA A 831 -4.10 35.78 -8.87
CA ALA A 831 -4.87 37.01 -8.63
C ALA A 831 -6.35 36.70 -8.36
N ALA A 832 -6.90 35.73 -9.09
CA ALA A 832 -8.22 35.17 -8.85
C ALA A 832 -8.27 33.66 -9.14
N ILE A 833 -8.98 32.92 -8.30
CA ILE A 833 -9.37 31.53 -8.54
C ILE A 833 -10.87 31.49 -8.77
N SER A 834 -11.30 30.89 -9.89
CA SER A 834 -12.71 30.64 -10.18
C SER A 834 -13.02 29.17 -9.95
N VAL A 835 -14.07 28.86 -9.19
CA VAL A 835 -14.51 27.50 -8.90
C VAL A 835 -15.96 27.32 -9.34
N THR A 836 -16.23 26.30 -10.14
CA THR A 836 -17.58 25.98 -10.60
C THR A 836 -18.18 24.92 -9.70
N LEU A 837 -19.19 25.29 -8.93
CA LEU A 837 -19.95 24.41 -8.05
C LEU A 837 -21.25 23.97 -8.73
N ALA A 838 -21.63 22.71 -8.54
CA ALA A 838 -22.87 22.15 -9.07
C ALA A 838 -23.54 21.21 -8.07
N GLN A 839 -24.81 20.89 -8.35
CA GLN A 839 -25.44 19.71 -7.74
C GLN A 839 -24.64 18.46 -8.10
N MET A 840 -24.73 17.45 -7.26
CA MET A 840 -24.16 16.15 -7.59
C MET A 840 -25.05 15.47 -8.62
N GLU A 841 -24.49 15.07 -9.76
CA GLU A 841 -25.23 14.37 -10.80
C GLU A 841 -25.80 13.06 -10.26
N GLY A 842 -27.11 12.84 -10.45
CA GLY A 842 -27.82 11.67 -9.93
C GLY A 842 -27.95 11.61 -8.40
N GLY A 843 -27.39 12.57 -7.67
CA GLY A 843 -27.42 12.64 -6.22
C GLY A 843 -28.56 13.50 -5.66
N PRO A 844 -28.67 13.58 -4.32
CA PRO A 844 -29.65 14.43 -3.66
C PRO A 844 -29.36 15.92 -3.87
N VAL A 845 -30.42 16.72 -3.85
CA VAL A 845 -30.34 18.18 -4.03
C VAL A 845 -29.92 18.84 -2.72
N ALA A 846 -28.82 19.59 -2.76
CA ALA A 846 -28.39 20.46 -1.67
C ALA A 846 -28.95 21.88 -1.88
N ALA A 847 -29.47 22.51 -0.82
CA ALA A 847 -29.92 23.90 -0.88
C ALA A 847 -28.73 24.90 -0.99
N ALA A 848 -27.58 24.53 -0.44
CA ALA A 848 -26.34 25.29 -0.48
C ALA A 848 -25.15 24.38 -0.19
N ALA A 849 -23.96 24.81 -0.59
CA ALA A 849 -22.70 24.29 -0.09
C ALA A 849 -22.05 25.32 0.83
N VAL A 850 -21.37 24.88 1.88
CA VAL A 850 -20.37 25.69 2.58
C VAL A 850 -19.02 25.36 1.99
N MET A 851 -18.33 26.39 1.51
CA MET A 851 -16.97 26.30 0.98
C MET A 851 -15.97 26.83 2.01
N TRP A 852 -14.83 26.16 2.16
CA TRP A 852 -13.68 26.65 2.91
C TRP A 852 -12.47 26.75 1.98
N ALA A 853 -11.67 27.80 2.19
CA ALA A 853 -10.41 28.02 1.49
C ALA A 853 -9.31 28.17 2.56
N GLU A 854 -8.37 27.23 2.56
CA GLU A 854 -7.24 27.17 3.48
C GLU A 854 -5.95 27.43 2.71
N THR A 855 -5.06 28.24 3.26
CA THR A 855 -3.79 28.62 2.62
C THR A 855 -2.61 28.14 3.46
N ASN A 856 -1.49 27.84 2.80
CA ASN A 856 -0.25 27.43 3.48
C ASN A 856 0.47 28.58 4.20
N SER A 857 -0.01 29.82 4.03
CA SER A 857 0.58 31.02 4.59
C SER A 857 -0.49 31.92 5.14
N ASP A 858 -0.38 32.27 6.43
CA ASP A 858 -1.26 33.24 7.10
C ASP A 858 -1.23 34.64 6.44
N SER A 859 -0.25 34.90 5.57
CA SER A 859 -0.13 36.14 4.80
C SER A 859 -0.97 36.17 3.52
N VAL A 860 -1.61 35.06 3.15
CA VAL A 860 -2.46 34.94 1.95
C VAL A 860 -3.88 34.64 2.38
N ALA A 861 -4.79 35.55 2.04
CA ALA A 861 -6.22 35.38 2.23
C ALA A 861 -6.97 35.57 0.91
N TYR A 862 -8.19 35.06 0.86
CA TYR A 862 -9.08 35.21 -0.28
C TYR A 862 -10.43 35.77 0.17
N ASP A 863 -10.90 36.80 -0.52
CA ASP A 863 -12.28 37.24 -0.46
C ASP A 863 -13.11 36.41 -1.45
N VAL A 864 -14.27 35.95 -1.02
CA VAL A 864 -15.14 35.07 -1.83
C VAL A 864 -16.37 35.82 -2.29
N SER A 865 -16.61 35.81 -3.60
CA SER A 865 -17.80 36.39 -4.21
C SER A 865 -18.57 35.36 -5.05
N ALA A 866 -19.88 35.29 -4.82
CA ALA A 866 -20.84 34.50 -5.60
C ALA A 866 -22.27 35.04 -5.36
N PRO A 867 -23.24 34.78 -6.24
CA PRO A 867 -24.63 35.16 -6.01
C PRO A 867 -25.19 34.61 -4.70
N GLY A 868 -25.60 35.49 -3.77
CA GLY A 868 -26.20 35.10 -2.50
C GLY A 868 -25.24 34.48 -1.48
N VAL A 869 -23.93 34.63 -1.67
CA VAL A 869 -22.91 34.15 -0.71
C VAL A 869 -23.07 34.81 0.66
N SER A 870 -22.86 34.05 1.73
CA SER A 870 -22.90 34.53 3.11
C SER A 870 -21.92 33.75 3.99
N GLN A 871 -21.46 34.34 5.10
CA GLN A 871 -20.58 33.65 6.04
C GLN A 871 -21.38 32.61 6.85
N SER A 872 -20.83 31.40 6.99
CA SER A 872 -21.42 30.33 7.80
C SER A 872 -20.38 29.27 8.14
N ARG A 873 -20.40 28.74 9.37
CA ARG A 873 -19.52 27.63 9.80
C ARG A 873 -18.03 27.90 9.51
N MET A 874 -17.59 29.15 9.73
CA MET A 874 -16.24 29.63 9.44
C MET A 874 -15.83 29.52 7.95
N GLY A 875 -16.79 29.45 7.04
CA GLY A 875 -16.60 29.46 5.59
C GLY A 875 -17.72 30.23 4.89
N TRP A 876 -17.91 29.97 3.60
CA TRP A 876 -18.85 30.69 2.75
C TRP A 876 -19.99 29.78 2.29
N ARG A 877 -21.20 30.05 2.77
CA ARG A 877 -22.43 29.42 2.32
C ARG A 877 -22.83 29.98 0.96
N ILE A 878 -22.82 29.12 -0.05
CA ILE A 878 -23.11 29.41 -1.46
C ILE A 878 -24.41 28.67 -1.83
N PRO A 879 -25.50 29.40 -2.14
CA PRO A 879 -26.73 28.77 -2.62
C PRO A 879 -26.48 27.92 -3.87
N LEU A 880 -26.98 26.70 -3.88
CA LEU A 880 -26.92 25.84 -5.05
C LEU A 880 -28.29 25.81 -5.74
N SER A 881 -28.28 25.72 -7.06
CA SER A 881 -29.49 25.66 -7.90
C SER A 881 -29.37 24.51 -8.90
N SER A 882 -30.33 24.37 -9.81
CA SER A 882 -30.21 23.40 -10.91
C SER A 882 -29.14 23.78 -11.95
N THR A 883 -28.67 25.04 -11.94
CA THR A 883 -27.56 25.51 -12.78
C THR A 883 -26.30 25.68 -11.93
N ASP A 884 -25.15 25.45 -12.56
CA ASP A 884 -23.84 25.65 -11.97
C ASP A 884 -23.67 27.08 -11.43
N VAL A 885 -22.94 27.19 -10.33
CA VAL A 885 -22.62 28.46 -9.66
C VAL A 885 -21.11 28.67 -9.73
N VAL A 886 -20.72 29.77 -10.37
CA VAL A 886 -19.32 30.19 -10.40
C VAL A 886 -19.03 31.04 -9.17
N VAL A 887 -18.03 30.61 -8.41
CA VAL A 887 -17.52 31.28 -7.23
C VAL A 887 -16.15 31.86 -7.55
N ILE A 888 -15.92 33.12 -7.21
CA ILE A 888 -14.63 33.79 -7.42
C ILE A 888 -13.97 34.00 -6.06
N LEU A 889 -12.70 33.61 -5.96
CA LEU A 889 -11.83 33.84 -4.82
C LEU A 889 -10.77 34.85 -5.28
N ASP A 890 -10.88 36.10 -4.82
CA ASP A 890 -9.94 37.17 -5.11
C ASP A 890 -8.90 37.27 -3.98
N ARG A 891 -7.62 37.28 -4.32
CA ARG A 891 -6.54 37.36 -3.32
C ARG A 891 -6.50 38.75 -2.68
N VAL A 892 -6.40 38.83 -1.35
CA VAL A 892 -6.39 40.07 -0.55
C VAL A 892 -5.02 40.36 0.04
#